data_AF-A0A671UIM1-F1
#
_entry.id   AF-A0A671UIM1-F1
#
_cell.length_a   1.000
_cell.length_b   1.000
_cell.length_c   1.000
_cell.angle_alpha   90.00
_cell.angle_beta   90.00
_cell.angle_gamma   90.00
#
_symmetry.space_group_name_H-M   'P 1'
#
loop_
_entity.id
_entity.type
_entity.pdbx_description
1 polymer ?
#
loop_
_entity_poly.entity_id
_entity_poly.type
_entity_poly.pdbx_seq_one_letter_code
_entity_poly.pdbx_strand_id
1 'polypeptide(L)'
;VSTAEQFLQYARNGDLPGIQRLLMSKIREETQININCKGKKKSNLGWTPLHLACYFGHKDVVEELLKAGADVNLPNNIGDTPLHKAAFTGRKEVVMLLLHYDACATVINGTAQIPKDVTQNPEIRSMLEAAERTEERKLEEELLEAAREGNLSTLTQLLSRKKPPDINCTDLLGNTPLHSAAYRGQKQCALKLLRSGASPDIRNKNGKKPELAQRNQTCDCLLCVILQSSRFFGWRSYWVVLQDGVLSWYPKQSDAAANVRRQGCKSLTGAHCLVAKDSCFFTLKCFDDSVHHFKVSPKNDPEATRKAWLDSLEEHSAFSTHYCSQEQGSEEEEEEEVMSLGQLTDSLQVAVNKKIHNYVKLEQEVEKNKILSEALQTLATEHHELEQSVVKGSSPRSALSEDEFHDAVSGELTSDRTRSGGRRRFYKDGAQPNGITKHRSSLPAPMFSRNDFSIWSILRNCIGMELSKITMPVIFNEPLSFLQRLTEYMEHTYLIHRANTSSDSIERMKCVAAFAVSAVASQWERTGKPFNPLLGETYELVRDDLGFRLISEQVSHHPPVSAFHAEGLEQDFVFHGSIYPKLKFWGKSVEADPKGIITLELPKHNEAYTWTNPTCCVHNIIVGQLWIEQYGNVEVINHKTGERCCLNFKPCGLFGKELHKVEGYILDKSKKKLCALYGKWTECLYVVDPAGFEAHKKNDKRGAEEKKGSKAASSEAQEEVPSPAADTVEVIPGSQLLWRIAPRPANSTQMYSFTNFAMQLNEMRGDMEGVIPQTDCRRRPDIRAMENGDIDLASEEKKRLEEKQRAARKNRSKSDEEWKTRWFQQGQNPHTSAQDWLFCGGYWDRKYSQLPDIY
;
A
#
# COMPACT_ATOMS: atom_id res chain seq x y z
N VAL A 1 -47.14 15.95 -6.96
CA VAL A 1 -46.28 14.91 -7.59
C VAL A 1 -45.55 14.20 -6.47
N SER A 2 -45.38 12.88 -6.49
CA SER A 2 -44.65 12.19 -5.41
C SER A 2 -43.17 12.60 -5.40
N THR A 3 -42.53 12.60 -4.22
CA THR A 3 -41.13 13.03 -4.06
C THR A 3 -40.18 12.25 -4.96
N ALA A 4 -40.39 10.94 -5.13
CA ALA A 4 -39.62 10.11 -6.06
C ALA A 4 -39.81 10.53 -7.54
N GLU A 5 -41.01 10.93 -7.96
CA GLU A 5 -41.25 11.42 -9.32
C GLU A 5 -40.68 12.83 -9.53
N GLN A 6 -40.62 13.67 -8.49
CA GLN A 6 -39.88 14.94 -8.52
C GLN A 6 -38.36 14.71 -8.63
N PHE A 7 -37.81 13.79 -7.83
CA PHE A 7 -36.39 13.43 -7.85
C PHE A 7 -35.95 12.89 -9.23
N LEU A 8 -36.77 12.01 -9.83
CA LEU A 8 -36.58 11.55 -11.22
C LEU A 8 -36.70 12.70 -12.24
N GLN A 9 -37.59 13.66 -12.03
CA GLN A 9 -37.76 14.81 -12.92
C GLN A 9 -36.59 15.79 -12.85
N TYR A 10 -36.07 16.08 -11.65
CA TYR A 10 -34.88 16.91 -11.47
C TYR A 10 -33.64 16.25 -12.09
N ALA A 11 -33.45 14.94 -11.88
CA ALA A 11 -32.35 14.20 -12.51
C ALA A 11 -32.47 14.12 -14.04
N ARG A 12 -33.69 14.13 -14.58
CA ARG A 12 -33.94 14.24 -16.03
C ARG A 12 -33.61 15.63 -16.57
N ASN A 13 -33.93 16.68 -15.83
CA ASN A 13 -33.79 18.07 -16.27
C ASN A 13 -32.40 18.66 -16.00
N GLY A 14 -31.59 18.05 -15.13
CA GLY A 14 -30.30 18.61 -14.71
C GLY A 14 -30.42 19.61 -13.56
N ASP A 15 -31.53 19.59 -12.81
CA ASP A 15 -31.77 20.49 -11.68
C ASP A 15 -30.98 20.05 -10.45
N LEU A 16 -29.69 20.40 -10.42
CA LEU A 16 -28.79 20.13 -9.31
C LEU A 16 -29.27 20.75 -7.98
N PRO A 17 -29.72 22.03 -7.90
CA PRO A 17 -30.29 22.58 -6.67
C PRO A 17 -31.53 21.82 -6.17
N GLY A 18 -32.39 21.34 -7.07
CA GLY A 18 -33.52 20.48 -6.74
C GLY A 18 -33.11 19.11 -6.19
N ILE A 19 -32.08 18.49 -6.77
CA ILE A 19 -31.50 17.23 -6.28
C ILE A 19 -30.86 17.42 -4.90
N GLN A 20 -29.99 18.42 -4.73
CA GLN A 20 -29.31 18.71 -3.46
C GLN A 20 -30.32 19.03 -2.34
N ARG A 21 -31.38 19.80 -2.62
CA ARG A 21 -32.43 20.10 -1.64
C ARG A 21 -33.14 18.82 -1.15
N LEU A 22 -33.47 17.92 -2.05
CA LEU A 22 -34.11 16.64 -1.72
C LEU A 22 -33.15 15.67 -1.00
N LEU A 23 -31.86 15.67 -1.34
CA LEU A 23 -30.86 14.88 -0.61
C LEU A 23 -30.60 15.44 0.80
N MET A 24 -30.58 16.77 0.97
CA MET A 24 -30.45 17.41 2.28
C MET A 24 -31.69 17.19 3.17
N SER A 25 -32.90 17.17 2.61
CA SER A 25 -34.12 16.85 3.40
C SER A 25 -34.18 15.39 3.85
N LYS A 26 -33.44 14.48 3.19
CA LYS A 26 -33.19 13.11 3.67
C LYS A 26 -32.23 13.09 4.87
N ILE A 27 -31.22 13.96 4.90
CA ILE A 27 -30.24 14.06 6.01
C ILE A 27 -30.89 14.65 7.28
N ARG A 28 -31.93 15.49 7.11
CA ARG A 28 -32.71 16.08 8.22
C ARG A 28 -33.90 15.22 8.66
N GLU A 29 -34.01 13.99 8.17
CA GLU A 29 -35.16 13.06 8.35
C GLU A 29 -36.54 13.57 7.88
N GLU A 30 -36.63 14.81 7.38
CA GLU A 30 -37.85 15.44 6.86
C GLU A 30 -38.48 14.68 5.67
N THR A 31 -37.72 13.86 4.93
CA THR A 31 -38.27 13.11 3.78
C THR A 31 -37.54 11.78 3.49
N GLN A 32 -38.29 10.67 3.47
CA GLN A 32 -37.75 9.38 3.02
C GLN A 32 -37.64 9.31 1.48
N ILE A 33 -36.40 9.40 0.95
CA ILE A 33 -36.13 9.31 -0.48
C ILE A 33 -35.21 8.13 -0.79
N ASN A 34 -35.72 7.18 -1.57
CA ASN A 34 -34.92 6.13 -2.18
C ASN A 34 -34.17 6.70 -3.39
N ILE A 35 -32.85 6.83 -3.27
CA ILE A 35 -31.96 7.37 -4.31
C ILE A 35 -31.96 6.48 -5.57
N ASN A 36 -32.15 5.17 -5.38
CA ASN A 36 -32.24 4.17 -6.44
C ASN A 36 -33.70 3.91 -6.89
N CYS A 37 -34.63 4.86 -6.65
CA CYS A 37 -36.02 4.72 -7.07
C CYS A 37 -36.14 4.50 -8.58
N LYS A 38 -37.02 3.60 -9.02
CA LYS A 38 -37.29 3.34 -10.44
C LYS A 38 -38.55 4.05 -10.91
N GLY A 39 -38.48 4.74 -12.05
CA GLY A 39 -39.62 5.42 -12.66
C GLY A 39 -40.76 4.46 -13.01
N LYS A 40 -42.00 4.91 -12.80
CA LYS A 40 -43.22 4.11 -13.03
C LYS A 40 -44.01 4.55 -14.28
N LYS A 41 -43.67 5.69 -14.88
CA LYS A 41 -44.33 6.20 -16.10
C LYS A 41 -43.72 5.60 -17.36
N LYS A 42 -44.50 5.52 -18.44
CA LYS A 42 -44.05 5.03 -19.75
C LYS A 42 -42.79 5.74 -20.29
N SER A 43 -42.54 6.98 -19.88
CA SER A 43 -41.40 7.81 -20.31
C SER A 43 -40.09 7.61 -19.54
N ASN A 44 -40.09 6.83 -18.45
CA ASN A 44 -38.91 6.54 -17.62
C ASN A 44 -39.02 5.16 -16.91
N LEU A 45 -39.79 4.23 -17.48
CA LEU A 45 -40.16 2.97 -16.82
C LEU A 45 -38.92 2.13 -16.48
N GLY A 46 -38.69 1.87 -15.20
CA GLY A 46 -37.55 1.10 -14.72
C GLY A 46 -36.23 1.86 -14.63
N TRP A 47 -36.18 3.14 -15.01
CA TRP A 47 -34.95 3.95 -14.95
C TRP A 47 -34.79 4.61 -13.58
N THR A 48 -33.55 4.70 -13.10
CA THR A 48 -33.21 5.44 -11.87
C THR A 48 -32.88 6.91 -12.19
N PRO A 49 -32.80 7.80 -11.18
CA PRO A 49 -32.28 9.16 -11.34
C PRO A 49 -30.92 9.16 -12.04
N LEU A 50 -30.02 8.25 -11.66
CA LEU A 50 -28.70 8.10 -12.26
C LEU A 50 -28.76 7.73 -13.75
N HIS A 51 -29.66 6.82 -14.16
CA HIS A 51 -29.87 6.53 -15.60
C HIS A 51 -30.32 7.76 -16.39
N LEU A 52 -31.22 8.57 -15.81
CA LEU A 52 -31.74 9.77 -16.46
C LEU A 52 -30.64 10.82 -16.60
N ALA A 53 -29.93 11.13 -15.51
CA ALA A 53 -28.82 12.08 -15.53
C ALA A 53 -27.71 11.66 -16.51
N CYS A 54 -27.35 10.36 -16.53
CA CYS A 54 -26.35 9.82 -17.44
C CYS A 54 -26.77 9.85 -18.92
N TYR A 55 -28.04 9.58 -19.23
CA TYR A 55 -28.56 9.62 -20.60
C TYR A 55 -28.62 11.05 -21.14
N PHE A 56 -29.11 12.01 -20.35
CA PHE A 56 -29.19 13.40 -20.78
C PHE A 56 -27.82 14.11 -20.77
N GLY A 57 -26.88 13.65 -19.95
CA GLY A 57 -25.49 14.16 -19.90
C GLY A 57 -25.23 15.13 -18.75
N HIS A 58 -26.06 15.12 -17.71
CA HIS A 58 -26.01 16.07 -16.58
C HIS A 58 -24.92 15.69 -15.58
N LYS A 59 -23.66 15.90 -15.96
CA LYS A 59 -22.46 15.46 -15.21
C LYS A 59 -22.53 15.80 -13.72
N ASP A 60 -22.88 17.03 -13.37
CA ASP A 60 -22.83 17.48 -11.98
C ASP A 60 -23.92 16.80 -11.11
N VAL A 61 -25.08 16.51 -11.72
CA VAL A 61 -26.13 15.68 -11.09
C VAL A 61 -25.71 14.21 -10.98
N VAL A 62 -25.00 13.68 -11.97
CA VAL A 62 -24.41 12.32 -11.87
C VAL A 62 -23.43 12.25 -10.70
N GLU A 63 -22.58 13.26 -10.55
CA GLU A 63 -21.59 13.34 -9.46
C GLU A 63 -22.24 13.41 -8.08
N GLU A 64 -23.25 14.28 -7.92
CA GLU A 64 -24.02 14.42 -6.68
C GLU A 64 -24.76 13.12 -6.30
N LEU A 65 -25.39 12.46 -7.28
CA LEU A 65 -26.08 11.18 -7.06
C LEU A 65 -25.12 10.06 -6.64
N LEU A 66 -23.93 9.98 -7.23
CA LEU A 66 -22.90 9.00 -6.86
C LEU A 66 -22.34 9.26 -5.47
N LYS A 67 -22.04 10.52 -5.12
CA LYS A 67 -21.64 10.93 -3.75
C LYS A 67 -22.70 10.56 -2.71
N ALA A 68 -23.98 10.68 -3.05
CA ALA A 68 -25.09 10.29 -2.19
C ALA A 68 -25.33 8.76 -2.10
N GLY A 69 -24.50 7.93 -2.73
CA GLY A 69 -24.59 6.47 -2.68
C GLY A 69 -25.58 5.85 -3.66
N ALA A 70 -25.82 6.47 -4.82
CA ALA A 70 -26.53 5.81 -5.91
C ALA A 70 -25.76 4.58 -6.41
N ASP A 71 -26.46 3.47 -6.66
CA ASP A 71 -25.83 2.25 -7.18
C ASP A 71 -25.49 2.43 -8.67
N VAL A 72 -24.19 2.53 -8.94
CA VAL A 72 -23.59 2.76 -10.25
C VAL A 72 -23.80 1.61 -11.24
N ASN A 73 -24.04 0.40 -10.74
CA ASN A 73 -24.17 -0.84 -11.52
C ASN A 73 -25.60 -1.37 -11.60
N LEU A 74 -26.56 -0.76 -10.89
CA LEU A 74 -27.96 -1.20 -10.84
C LEU A 74 -28.60 -1.21 -12.24
N PRO A 75 -29.12 -2.34 -12.75
CA PRO A 75 -29.75 -2.40 -14.06
C PRO A 75 -31.18 -1.82 -14.07
N ASN A 76 -31.55 -1.18 -15.18
CA ASN A 76 -32.95 -0.87 -15.51
C ASN A 76 -33.73 -2.13 -15.94
N ASN A 77 -35.01 -1.98 -16.30
CA ASN A 77 -35.88 -3.11 -16.70
C ASN A 77 -35.47 -3.82 -18.00
N ILE A 78 -34.50 -3.29 -18.76
CA ILE A 78 -33.95 -3.88 -20.00
C ILE A 78 -32.54 -4.45 -19.72
N GLY A 79 -32.04 -4.37 -18.49
CA GLY A 79 -30.71 -4.81 -18.11
C GLY A 79 -29.59 -3.79 -18.38
N ASP A 80 -29.90 -2.62 -18.94
CA ASP A 80 -28.89 -1.57 -19.11
C ASP A 80 -28.49 -1.00 -17.75
N THR A 81 -27.21 -0.76 -17.54
CA THR A 81 -26.68 0.04 -16.42
C THR A 81 -26.60 1.53 -16.78
N PRO A 82 -26.37 2.44 -15.82
CA PRO A 82 -26.07 3.84 -16.11
C PRO A 82 -24.91 4.03 -17.11
N LEU A 83 -23.90 3.15 -17.06
CA LEU A 83 -22.75 3.15 -17.99
C LEU A 83 -23.17 2.84 -19.43
N HIS A 84 -24.10 1.89 -19.65
CA HIS A 84 -24.68 1.65 -20.97
C HIS A 84 -25.37 2.91 -21.53
N LYS A 85 -26.09 3.66 -20.69
CA LYS A 85 -26.80 4.88 -21.13
C LYS A 85 -25.86 6.03 -21.44
N ALA A 86 -24.82 6.25 -20.63
CA ALA A 86 -23.79 7.24 -20.92
C ALA A 86 -23.00 6.91 -22.20
N ALA A 87 -22.65 5.63 -22.39
CA ALA A 87 -21.93 5.16 -23.57
C ALA A 87 -22.77 5.26 -24.85
N PHE A 88 -24.04 4.83 -24.80
CA PHE A 88 -25.00 4.92 -25.93
C PHE A 88 -25.24 6.36 -26.39
N THR A 89 -25.34 7.32 -25.45
CA THR A 89 -25.55 8.75 -25.76
C THR A 89 -24.27 9.53 -26.01
N GLY A 90 -23.11 8.87 -25.98
CA GLY A 90 -21.82 9.49 -26.32
C GLY A 90 -21.28 10.47 -25.26
N ARG A 91 -21.70 10.36 -23.99
CA ARG A 91 -21.37 11.30 -22.91
C ARG A 91 -20.03 10.95 -22.25
N LYS A 92 -18.92 11.30 -22.90
CA LYS A 92 -17.54 10.95 -22.50
C LYS A 92 -17.22 11.29 -21.03
N GLU A 93 -17.58 12.49 -20.58
CA GLU A 93 -17.30 12.99 -19.23
C GLU A 93 -18.06 12.20 -18.17
N VAL A 94 -19.29 11.78 -18.49
CA VAL A 94 -20.13 10.93 -17.65
C VAL A 94 -19.60 9.49 -17.64
N VAL A 95 -19.15 8.95 -18.77
CA VAL A 95 -18.52 7.62 -18.83
C VAL A 95 -17.25 7.59 -17.95
N MET A 96 -16.39 8.61 -18.04
CA MET A 96 -15.21 8.74 -17.17
C MET A 96 -15.59 8.81 -15.69
N LEU A 97 -16.64 9.56 -15.35
CA LEU A 97 -17.12 9.71 -13.98
C LEU A 97 -17.70 8.39 -13.43
N LEU A 98 -18.49 7.66 -14.21
CA LEU A 98 -19.02 6.35 -13.81
C LEU A 98 -17.89 5.33 -13.60
N LEU A 99 -16.94 5.23 -14.53
CA LEU A 99 -15.77 4.35 -14.39
C LEU A 99 -14.88 4.73 -13.19
N HIS A 100 -14.90 6.00 -12.76
CA HIS A 100 -14.19 6.45 -11.56
C HIS A 100 -14.83 5.93 -10.26
N TYR A 101 -16.16 5.76 -10.24
CA TYR A 101 -16.93 5.19 -9.13
C TYR A 101 -17.16 3.67 -9.30
N ASP A 102 -16.19 2.94 -9.86
CA ASP A 102 -16.22 1.48 -10.05
C ASP A 102 -17.44 0.94 -10.83
N ALA A 103 -17.91 1.68 -11.84
CA ALA A 103 -18.83 1.14 -12.84
C ALA A 103 -18.17 -0.02 -13.61
N CYS A 104 -18.80 -1.19 -13.59
CA CYS A 104 -18.30 -2.39 -14.25
C CYS A 104 -18.49 -2.29 -15.77
N ALA A 105 -17.39 -2.39 -16.52
CA ALA A 105 -17.38 -2.24 -17.97
C ALA A 105 -17.83 -3.52 -18.71
N THR A 106 -18.00 -4.62 -17.99
CA THR A 106 -18.29 -5.96 -18.55
C THR A 106 -19.71 -6.48 -18.26
N VAL A 107 -20.60 -5.67 -17.66
CA VAL A 107 -22.01 -6.03 -17.46
C VAL A 107 -22.70 -6.23 -18.80
N ILE A 108 -23.40 -7.34 -18.97
CA ILE A 108 -24.19 -7.68 -20.16
C ILE A 108 -25.66 -7.30 -19.91
N ASN A 109 -26.23 -6.47 -20.78
CA ASN A 109 -27.65 -6.09 -20.71
C ASN A 109 -28.59 -7.18 -21.28
N GLY A 110 -29.91 -6.93 -21.26
CA GLY A 110 -30.92 -7.85 -21.78
C GLY A 110 -30.90 -8.05 -23.31
N THR A 111 -30.15 -7.23 -24.07
CA THR A 111 -29.91 -7.43 -25.51
C THR A 111 -28.57 -8.12 -25.80
N ALA A 112 -27.93 -8.70 -24.78
CA ALA A 112 -26.64 -9.38 -24.85
C ALA A 112 -25.45 -8.49 -25.27
N GLN A 113 -25.55 -7.19 -25.01
CA GLN A 113 -24.51 -6.19 -25.30
C GLN A 113 -23.85 -5.70 -24.00
N ILE A 114 -22.58 -5.30 -24.06
CA ILE A 114 -21.91 -4.57 -22.96
C ILE A 114 -21.80 -3.07 -23.31
N PRO A 115 -21.40 -2.17 -22.40
CA PRO A 115 -21.34 -0.72 -22.65
C PRO A 115 -20.54 -0.30 -23.90
N LYS A 116 -19.51 -1.07 -24.29
CA LYS A 116 -18.71 -0.77 -25.50
C LYS A 116 -19.44 -1.11 -26.82
N ASP A 117 -20.42 -2.01 -26.78
CA ASP A 117 -21.15 -2.45 -27.97
C ASP A 117 -22.33 -1.53 -28.29
N VAL A 118 -22.79 -0.75 -27.31
CA VAL A 118 -23.88 0.23 -27.47
C VAL A 118 -23.38 1.62 -27.87
N THR A 119 -22.08 1.88 -27.83
CA THR A 119 -21.50 3.18 -28.24
C THR A 119 -21.01 3.17 -29.69
N GLN A 120 -21.21 4.28 -30.38
CA GLN A 120 -20.62 4.56 -31.70
C GLN A 120 -19.44 5.55 -31.61
N ASN A 121 -19.11 6.05 -30.41
CA ASN A 121 -18.01 6.99 -30.21
C ASN A 121 -16.68 6.24 -30.02
N PRO A 122 -15.65 6.45 -30.87
CA PRO A 122 -14.40 5.70 -30.82
C PRO A 122 -13.58 5.97 -29.56
N GLU A 123 -13.65 7.17 -28.98
CA GLU A 123 -12.92 7.51 -27.75
C GLU A 123 -13.52 6.80 -26.54
N ILE A 124 -14.86 6.78 -26.45
CA ILE A 124 -15.59 6.07 -25.38
C ILE A 124 -15.40 4.57 -25.52
N ARG A 125 -15.42 4.05 -26.75
CA ARG A 125 -15.10 2.65 -27.02
C ARG A 125 -13.69 2.28 -26.54
N SER A 126 -12.68 3.07 -26.90
CA SER A 126 -11.29 2.85 -26.47
C SER A 126 -11.13 2.93 -24.94
N MET A 127 -11.87 3.83 -24.28
CA MET A 127 -11.90 3.97 -22.82
C MET A 127 -12.51 2.74 -22.14
N LEU A 128 -13.61 2.19 -22.67
CA LEU A 128 -14.23 0.97 -22.16
C LEU A 128 -13.39 -0.28 -22.45
N GLU A 129 -12.73 -0.34 -23.61
CA GLU A 129 -11.74 -1.38 -23.94
C GLU A 129 -10.47 -1.28 -23.05
N ALA A 130 -10.14 -0.09 -22.51
CA ALA A 130 -9.09 0.07 -21.50
C ALA A 130 -9.55 -0.36 -20.10
N ALA A 131 -10.82 -0.10 -19.74
CA ALA A 131 -11.42 -0.58 -18.50
C ALA A 131 -11.51 -2.13 -18.46
N GLU A 132 -12.00 -2.76 -19.54
CA GLU A 132 -12.05 -4.22 -19.67
C GLU A 132 -10.66 -4.86 -19.53
N ARG A 133 -9.64 -4.34 -20.23
CA ARG A 133 -8.24 -4.81 -20.08
C ARG A 133 -7.70 -4.62 -18.66
N THR A 134 -8.20 -3.64 -17.92
CA THR A 134 -7.81 -3.41 -16.51
C THR A 134 -8.50 -4.42 -15.58
N GLU A 135 -9.75 -4.79 -15.84
CA GLU A 135 -10.46 -5.88 -15.15
C GLU A 135 -9.79 -7.25 -15.45
N GLU A 136 -9.46 -7.54 -16.70
CA GLU A 136 -8.73 -8.75 -17.11
C GLU A 136 -7.38 -8.87 -16.41
N ARG A 137 -6.57 -7.80 -16.44
CA ARG A 137 -5.26 -7.78 -15.80
C ARG A 137 -5.33 -7.98 -14.28
N LYS A 138 -6.37 -7.47 -13.60
CA LYS A 138 -6.57 -7.76 -12.16
C LYS A 138 -6.74 -9.27 -11.91
N LEU A 139 -7.49 -9.96 -12.77
CA LEU A 139 -7.71 -11.41 -12.67
C LEU A 139 -6.44 -12.21 -13.02
N GLU A 140 -5.61 -11.73 -13.95
CA GLU A 140 -4.29 -12.31 -14.25
C GLU A 140 -3.30 -12.13 -13.09
N GLU A 141 -3.26 -10.95 -12.47
CA GLU A 141 -2.46 -10.67 -11.27
C GLU A 141 -2.92 -11.57 -10.09
N GLU A 142 -4.23 -11.77 -9.91
CA GLU A 142 -4.79 -12.71 -8.92
C GLU A 142 -4.45 -14.19 -9.23
N LEU A 143 -4.44 -14.60 -10.51
CA LEU A 143 -4.04 -15.96 -10.91
C LEU A 143 -2.54 -16.21 -10.65
N LEU A 144 -1.69 -15.23 -10.98
CA LEU A 144 -0.25 -15.25 -10.71
C LEU A 144 0.02 -15.37 -9.20
N GLU A 145 -0.74 -14.66 -8.36
CA GLU A 145 -0.64 -14.74 -6.90
C GLU A 145 -1.09 -16.09 -6.37
N ALA A 146 -2.28 -16.55 -6.76
CA ALA A 146 -2.82 -17.84 -6.32
C ALA A 146 -1.89 -19.02 -6.68
N ALA A 147 -1.25 -18.96 -7.85
CA ALA A 147 -0.26 -19.94 -8.28
C ALA A 147 1.05 -19.89 -7.47
N ARG A 148 1.48 -18.70 -7.05
CA ARG A 148 2.71 -18.46 -6.28
C ARG A 148 2.57 -18.91 -4.83
N GLU A 149 1.46 -18.55 -4.21
CA GLU A 149 1.17 -18.85 -2.80
C GLU A 149 0.58 -20.25 -2.60
N GLY A 150 0.23 -20.95 -3.68
CA GLY A 150 -0.29 -22.33 -3.64
C GLY A 150 -1.79 -22.42 -3.33
N ASN A 151 -2.52 -21.31 -3.47
CA ASN A 151 -3.95 -21.25 -3.20
C ASN A 151 -4.76 -21.91 -4.33
N LEU A 152 -4.89 -23.23 -4.23
CA LEU A 152 -5.61 -24.07 -5.19
C LEU A 152 -7.09 -23.72 -5.33
N SER A 153 -7.72 -23.19 -4.26
CA SER A 153 -9.15 -22.85 -4.26
C SER A 153 -9.43 -21.63 -5.14
N THR A 154 -8.76 -20.50 -4.88
CA THR A 154 -8.83 -19.29 -5.71
C THR A 154 -8.37 -19.56 -7.14
N LEU A 155 -7.28 -20.31 -7.33
CA LEU A 155 -6.80 -20.69 -8.66
C LEU A 155 -7.84 -21.52 -9.44
N THR A 156 -8.54 -22.45 -8.77
CA THR A 156 -9.63 -23.22 -9.40
C THR A 156 -10.85 -22.35 -9.69
N GLN A 157 -11.19 -21.41 -8.80
CA GLN A 157 -12.29 -20.47 -8.99
C GLN A 157 -12.03 -19.53 -10.18
N LEU A 158 -10.81 -19.00 -10.33
CA LEU A 158 -10.41 -18.13 -11.45
C LEU A 158 -10.46 -18.87 -12.80
N LEU A 159 -9.93 -20.10 -12.86
CA LEU A 159 -9.90 -20.91 -14.08
C LEU A 159 -11.27 -21.50 -14.46
N SER A 160 -12.27 -21.46 -13.58
CA SER A 160 -13.65 -21.91 -13.85
C SER A 160 -14.63 -20.77 -14.18
N ARG A 161 -14.14 -19.53 -14.30
CA ARG A 161 -14.95 -18.38 -14.74
C ARG A 161 -15.39 -18.56 -16.20
N LYS A 162 -16.57 -18.00 -16.55
CA LYS A 162 -17.11 -17.98 -17.92
C LYS A 162 -16.16 -17.33 -18.95
N LYS A 163 -15.34 -16.37 -18.50
CA LYS A 163 -14.18 -15.80 -19.20
C LYS A 163 -13.01 -15.87 -18.21
N PRO A 164 -12.16 -16.91 -18.27
CA PRO A 164 -11.01 -17.04 -17.37
C PRO A 164 -9.89 -16.07 -17.80
N PRO A 165 -9.03 -15.63 -16.86
CA PRO A 165 -7.80 -14.90 -17.21
C PRO A 165 -6.84 -15.77 -18.03
N ASP A 166 -5.90 -15.16 -18.77
CA ASP A 166 -4.90 -15.95 -19.51
C ASP A 166 -4.06 -16.80 -18.54
N ILE A 167 -4.13 -18.11 -18.71
CA ILE A 167 -3.38 -19.07 -17.91
C ILE A 167 -1.86 -18.97 -18.12
N ASN A 168 -1.45 -18.36 -19.23
CA ASN A 168 -0.08 -18.09 -19.61
C ASN A 168 0.31 -16.61 -19.48
N CYS A 169 -0.49 -15.78 -18.78
CA CYS A 169 -0.15 -14.40 -18.45
C CYS A 169 1.24 -14.32 -17.79
N THR A 170 1.91 -13.16 -17.86
CA THR A 170 3.28 -13.03 -17.35
C THR A 170 3.48 -11.84 -16.43
N ASP A 171 4.31 -12.04 -15.40
CA ASP A 171 4.76 -10.96 -14.52
C ASP A 171 5.79 -10.03 -15.20
N LEU A 172 6.28 -9.03 -14.45
CA LEU A 172 7.28 -8.07 -14.95
C LEU A 172 8.61 -8.73 -15.37
N LEU A 173 8.90 -9.96 -14.94
CA LEU A 173 10.08 -10.75 -15.27
C LEU A 173 9.80 -11.79 -16.38
N GLY A 174 8.57 -11.89 -16.88
CA GLY A 174 8.15 -12.89 -17.87
C GLY A 174 7.78 -14.25 -17.27
N ASN A 175 7.64 -14.37 -15.95
CA ASN A 175 7.23 -15.63 -15.32
C ASN A 175 5.71 -15.82 -15.47
N THR A 176 5.31 -17.01 -15.89
CA THR A 176 3.90 -17.42 -15.91
C THR A 176 3.42 -17.89 -14.52
N PRO A 177 2.10 -18.09 -14.29
CA PRO A 177 1.60 -18.80 -13.11
C PRO A 177 2.32 -20.14 -12.89
N LEU A 178 2.62 -20.87 -13.97
CA LEU A 178 3.33 -22.15 -13.91
C LEU A 178 4.81 -21.98 -13.49
N HIS A 179 5.52 -20.93 -13.92
CA HIS A 179 6.84 -20.61 -13.39
C HIS A 179 6.79 -20.35 -11.88
N SER A 180 5.81 -19.55 -11.43
CA SER A 180 5.64 -19.18 -10.03
C SER A 180 5.35 -20.40 -9.14
N ALA A 181 4.44 -21.27 -9.59
CA ALA A 181 4.09 -22.50 -8.90
C ALA A 181 5.25 -23.50 -8.88
N ALA A 182 5.96 -23.69 -10.00
CA ALA A 182 7.08 -24.62 -10.11
C ALA A 182 8.27 -24.19 -9.23
N TYR A 183 8.70 -22.92 -9.33
CA TYR A 183 9.81 -22.36 -8.57
C TYR A 183 9.60 -22.42 -7.04
N ARG A 184 8.34 -22.29 -6.57
CA ARG A 184 7.99 -22.38 -5.14
C ARG A 184 7.55 -23.77 -4.69
N GLY A 185 7.65 -24.80 -5.53
CA GLY A 185 7.30 -26.18 -5.18
C GLY A 185 5.80 -26.44 -4.97
N GLN A 186 4.92 -25.58 -5.50
CA GLN A 186 3.47 -25.64 -5.32
C GLN A 186 2.83 -26.73 -6.21
N LYS A 187 3.16 -28.01 -5.92
CA LYS A 187 2.86 -29.18 -6.78
C LYS A 187 1.40 -29.24 -7.25
N GLN A 188 0.44 -28.97 -6.36
CA GLN A 188 -0.99 -29.02 -6.69
C GLN A 188 -1.45 -27.87 -7.60
N CYS A 189 -0.93 -26.65 -7.40
CA CYS A 189 -1.22 -25.53 -8.28
C CYS A 189 -0.56 -25.69 -9.65
N ALA A 190 0.71 -26.14 -9.70
CA ALA A 190 1.38 -26.47 -10.95
C ALA A 190 0.63 -27.56 -11.74
N LEU A 191 0.19 -28.62 -11.07
CA LEU A 191 -0.63 -29.69 -11.67
C LEU A 191 -1.98 -29.19 -12.16
N LYS A 192 -2.67 -28.33 -11.40
CA LYS A 192 -3.96 -27.74 -11.80
C LYS A 192 -3.81 -26.81 -13.01
N LEU A 193 -2.74 -26.02 -13.06
CA LEU A 193 -2.40 -25.15 -14.19
C LEU A 193 -2.12 -25.98 -15.45
N LEU A 194 -1.27 -27.00 -15.36
CA LEU A 194 -1.00 -27.93 -16.48
C LEU A 194 -2.27 -28.62 -16.97
N ARG A 195 -3.10 -29.16 -16.06
CA ARG A 195 -4.41 -29.76 -16.38
C ARG A 195 -5.41 -28.77 -17.01
N SER A 196 -5.22 -27.47 -16.80
CA SER A 196 -6.06 -26.41 -17.37
C SER A 196 -5.42 -25.74 -18.61
N GLY A 197 -4.31 -26.27 -19.14
CA GLY A 197 -3.70 -25.82 -20.40
C GLY A 197 -2.51 -24.87 -20.30
N ALA A 198 -1.90 -24.70 -19.13
CA ALA A 198 -0.68 -23.90 -18.99
C ALA A 198 0.50 -24.52 -19.76
N SER A 199 1.24 -23.70 -20.52
CA SER A 199 2.38 -24.18 -21.31
C SER A 199 3.66 -24.27 -20.47
N PRO A 200 4.32 -25.44 -20.40
CA PRO A 200 5.64 -25.60 -19.76
C PRO A 200 6.80 -25.10 -20.65
N ASP A 201 6.54 -24.69 -21.88
CA ASP A 201 7.58 -24.34 -22.85
C ASP A 201 7.89 -22.84 -22.94
N ILE A 202 7.02 -21.99 -22.38
CA ILE A 202 7.21 -20.54 -22.29
C ILE A 202 8.49 -20.25 -21.52
N ARG A 203 9.27 -19.29 -22.03
CA ARG A 203 10.49 -18.80 -21.38
C ARG A 203 10.26 -17.42 -20.79
N ASN A 204 10.71 -17.21 -19.57
CA ASN A 204 10.75 -15.88 -18.96
C ASN A 204 11.84 -14.98 -19.60
N LYS A 205 11.94 -13.72 -19.17
CA LYS A 205 12.92 -12.76 -19.73
C LYS A 205 14.39 -13.16 -19.51
N ASN A 206 14.64 -14.10 -18.60
CA ASN A 206 15.96 -14.69 -18.36
C ASN A 206 16.21 -15.95 -19.21
N GLY A 207 15.33 -16.26 -20.18
CA GLY A 207 15.42 -17.42 -21.06
C GLY A 207 15.08 -18.77 -20.41
N LYS A 208 14.72 -18.79 -19.12
CA LYS A 208 14.39 -20.01 -18.37
C LYS A 208 12.95 -20.43 -18.63
N LYS A 209 12.72 -21.75 -18.73
CA LYS A 209 11.40 -22.39 -18.63
C LYS A 209 11.00 -22.53 -17.14
N PRO A 210 9.74 -22.88 -16.81
CA PRO A 210 9.39 -23.30 -15.45
C PRO A 210 10.29 -24.43 -14.97
N GLU A 211 11.01 -24.22 -13.86
CA GLU A 211 11.83 -25.25 -13.21
C GLU A 211 10.90 -26.23 -12.46
N LEU A 212 10.16 -27.04 -13.24
CA LEU A 212 9.47 -28.22 -12.74
C LEU A 212 10.54 -29.15 -12.18
N ALA A 213 10.54 -29.32 -10.85
CA ALA A 213 11.54 -30.10 -10.14
C ALA A 213 11.80 -31.45 -10.83
N GLN A 214 13.08 -31.80 -10.99
CA GLN A 214 13.48 -33.05 -11.64
C GLN A 214 12.83 -34.24 -10.94
N ARG A 215 11.77 -34.77 -11.56
CA ARG A 215 11.39 -36.18 -11.73
C ARG A 215 11.85 -37.17 -10.65
N ASN A 216 11.70 -36.82 -9.37
CA ASN A 216 11.76 -37.78 -8.27
C ASN A 216 10.44 -38.56 -8.26
N GLN A 217 10.48 -39.71 -8.96
CA GLN A 217 9.65 -40.90 -8.79
C GLN A 217 8.36 -40.69 -7.96
N THR A 218 7.35 -40.11 -8.60
CA THR A 218 5.95 -40.45 -8.29
C THR A 218 5.36 -41.02 -9.57
N CYS A 219 5.44 -42.36 -9.64
CA CYS A 219 4.85 -43.32 -10.60
C CYS A 219 4.46 -42.78 -11.98
N ASP A 220 5.21 -43.17 -13.02
CA ASP A 220 4.87 -42.86 -14.41
C ASP A 220 3.52 -43.48 -14.81
N CYS A 221 2.62 -42.67 -15.40
CA CYS A 221 1.44 -43.21 -16.09
C CYS A 221 1.89 -44.02 -17.32
N LEU A 222 2.10 -45.32 -17.13
CA LEU A 222 2.34 -46.26 -18.22
C LEU A 222 1.09 -46.34 -19.12
N LEU A 223 1.22 -45.75 -20.31
CA LEU A 223 0.16 -45.65 -21.31
C LEU A 223 0.54 -46.51 -22.51
N CYS A 224 0.12 -47.77 -22.54
CA CYS A 224 0.42 -48.67 -23.66
C CYS A 224 -0.77 -49.54 -24.07
N VAL A 225 -0.68 -50.10 -25.27
CA VAL A 225 -1.66 -51.07 -25.77
C VAL A 225 -1.33 -52.45 -25.22
N ILE A 226 -2.23 -53.00 -24.42
CA ILE A 226 -2.17 -54.39 -23.94
C ILE A 226 -3.35 -55.16 -24.52
N LEU A 227 -3.12 -56.41 -24.92
CA LEU A 227 -4.20 -57.34 -25.26
C LEU A 227 -4.77 -57.94 -23.98
N GLN A 228 -6.08 -57.80 -23.76
CA GLN A 228 -6.82 -58.47 -22.69
C GLN A 228 -7.78 -59.49 -23.29
N SER A 229 -7.89 -60.68 -22.68
CA SER A 229 -8.81 -61.71 -23.16
C SER A 229 -10.23 -61.50 -22.64
N SER A 230 -11.22 -61.72 -23.51
CA SER A 230 -12.64 -61.77 -23.18
C SER A 230 -13.17 -63.18 -23.37
N ARG A 231 -13.92 -63.69 -22.37
CA ARG A 231 -14.46 -65.07 -22.36
C ARG A 231 -15.36 -65.43 -23.55
N PHE A 232 -15.86 -64.44 -24.30
CA PHE A 232 -16.75 -64.66 -25.46
C PHE A 232 -16.20 -64.20 -26.82
N PHE A 233 -15.13 -63.39 -26.86
CA PHE A 233 -14.66 -62.75 -28.10
C PHE A 233 -13.13 -62.76 -28.31
N GLY A 234 -12.39 -63.55 -27.51
CA GLY A 234 -10.94 -63.66 -27.64
C GLY A 234 -10.17 -62.41 -27.19
N TRP A 235 -8.97 -62.22 -27.73
CA TRP A 235 -8.05 -61.14 -27.37
C TRP A 235 -8.45 -59.81 -28.03
N ARG A 236 -8.54 -58.74 -27.23
CA ARG A 236 -8.84 -57.38 -27.71
C ARG A 236 -7.81 -56.39 -27.16
N SER A 237 -7.40 -55.44 -28.01
CA SER A 237 -6.43 -54.40 -27.67
C SER A 237 -7.10 -53.24 -26.94
N TYR A 238 -6.62 -52.91 -25.75
CA TYR A 238 -7.06 -51.74 -25.01
C TYR A 238 -5.88 -50.82 -24.66
N TRP A 239 -6.16 -49.54 -24.53
CA TRP A 239 -5.26 -48.59 -23.92
C TRP A 239 -5.41 -48.71 -22.41
N VAL A 240 -4.38 -49.25 -21.77
CA VAL A 240 -4.35 -49.44 -20.31
C VAL A 240 -3.63 -48.25 -19.68
N VAL A 241 -4.20 -47.75 -18.59
CA VAL A 241 -3.68 -46.65 -17.79
C VAL A 241 -3.58 -47.12 -16.35
N LEU A 242 -2.40 -47.02 -15.78
CA LEU A 242 -2.15 -47.26 -14.37
C LEU A 242 -1.94 -45.91 -13.68
N GLN A 243 -2.76 -45.60 -12.67
CA GLN A 243 -2.69 -44.32 -11.95
C GLN A 243 -3.25 -44.49 -10.53
N ASP A 244 -2.55 -43.92 -9.53
CA ASP A 244 -3.01 -43.80 -8.14
C ASP A 244 -3.55 -45.11 -7.50
N GLY A 245 -2.99 -46.27 -7.88
CA GLY A 245 -3.40 -47.59 -7.37
C GLY A 245 -4.55 -48.25 -8.15
N VAL A 246 -5.05 -47.60 -9.20
CA VAL A 246 -6.17 -48.10 -10.03
C VAL A 246 -5.71 -48.39 -11.45
N LEU A 247 -5.98 -49.60 -11.92
CA LEU A 247 -5.80 -50.01 -13.31
C LEU A 247 -7.08 -49.74 -14.10
N SER A 248 -7.02 -48.92 -15.15
CA SER A 248 -8.17 -48.56 -16.00
C SER A 248 -7.88 -48.87 -17.47
N TRP A 249 -8.90 -49.25 -18.26
CA TRP A 249 -8.72 -49.50 -19.70
C TRP A 249 -9.79 -48.86 -20.59
N TYR A 250 -9.34 -48.45 -21.77
CA TYR A 250 -10.06 -47.61 -22.72
C TYR A 250 -9.95 -48.16 -24.15
N PRO A 251 -10.90 -47.87 -25.05
CA PRO A 251 -10.86 -48.39 -26.42
C PRO A 251 -9.88 -47.62 -27.31
N LYS A 252 -9.52 -46.38 -26.95
CA LYS A 252 -8.67 -45.47 -27.73
C LYS A 252 -7.77 -44.62 -26.82
N GLN A 253 -6.65 -44.16 -27.36
CA GLN A 253 -5.68 -43.31 -26.65
C GLN A 253 -6.28 -41.95 -26.26
N SER A 254 -7.10 -41.37 -27.12
CA SER A 254 -7.85 -40.13 -26.85
C SER A 254 -8.74 -40.26 -25.63
N ASP A 255 -9.41 -41.41 -25.52
CA ASP A 255 -10.41 -41.69 -24.50
C ASP A 255 -9.73 -41.95 -23.15
N ALA A 256 -8.55 -42.59 -23.17
CA ALA A 256 -7.65 -42.72 -22.03
C ALA A 256 -7.10 -41.35 -21.55
N ALA A 257 -6.56 -40.54 -22.47
CA ALA A 257 -5.98 -39.23 -22.16
C ALA A 257 -7.00 -38.22 -21.62
N ALA A 258 -8.25 -38.28 -22.10
CA ALA A 258 -9.35 -37.45 -21.61
C ALA A 258 -10.14 -38.09 -20.46
N ASN A 259 -9.81 -39.33 -20.03
CA ASN A 259 -10.51 -40.10 -19.00
C ASN A 259 -12.04 -40.21 -19.25
N VAL A 260 -12.42 -40.49 -20.50
CA VAL A 260 -13.82 -40.65 -20.94
C VAL A 260 -14.06 -42.03 -21.54
N ARG A 261 -15.30 -42.54 -21.50
CA ARG A 261 -15.69 -43.83 -22.11
C ARG A 261 -14.85 -45.05 -21.65
N ARG A 262 -14.37 -45.00 -20.41
CA ARG A 262 -13.67 -46.11 -19.73
C ARG A 262 -14.48 -47.40 -19.87
N GLN A 263 -13.84 -48.48 -20.28
CA GLN A 263 -14.48 -49.79 -20.45
C GLN A 263 -14.47 -50.62 -19.17
N GLY A 264 -13.53 -50.33 -18.27
CA GLY A 264 -13.48 -50.90 -16.93
C GLY A 264 -12.29 -50.37 -16.13
N CYS A 265 -12.32 -50.63 -14.83
CA CYS A 265 -11.19 -50.43 -13.94
C CYS A 265 -11.21 -51.42 -12.77
N LYS A 266 -10.05 -51.62 -12.14
CA LYS A 266 -9.85 -52.40 -10.91
C LYS A 266 -8.92 -51.67 -9.97
N SER A 267 -9.23 -51.69 -8.67
CA SER A 267 -8.25 -51.35 -7.63
C SER A 267 -7.17 -52.43 -7.57
N LEU A 268 -5.93 -52.04 -7.27
CA LEU A 268 -4.81 -52.95 -7.10
C LEU A 268 -4.49 -53.28 -5.64
N THR A 269 -5.28 -52.78 -4.67
CA THR A 269 -5.16 -53.22 -3.26
C THR A 269 -5.16 -54.74 -3.17
N GLY A 270 -4.11 -55.33 -2.60
CA GLY A 270 -3.94 -56.79 -2.48
C GLY A 270 -3.77 -57.57 -3.80
N ALA A 271 -3.64 -56.89 -4.95
CA ALA A 271 -3.51 -57.55 -6.25
C ALA A 271 -2.09 -58.07 -6.49
N HIS A 272 -1.98 -59.27 -7.07
CA HIS A 272 -0.70 -59.93 -7.34
C HIS A 272 -0.63 -60.46 -8.78
N CYS A 273 0.58 -60.42 -9.35
CA CYS A 273 0.81 -60.86 -10.72
C CYS A 273 1.41 -62.28 -10.77
N LEU A 274 0.87 -63.10 -11.66
CA LEU A 274 1.34 -64.45 -11.96
C LEU A 274 1.96 -64.47 -13.37
N VAL A 275 3.20 -64.95 -13.45
CA VAL A 275 4.00 -64.96 -14.69
C VAL A 275 3.91 -66.33 -15.35
N ALA A 276 3.62 -66.37 -16.66
CA ALA A 276 3.62 -67.61 -17.43
C ALA A 276 4.97 -67.85 -18.14
N LYS A 277 5.17 -69.09 -18.60
CA LYS A 277 6.35 -69.48 -19.42
C LYS A 277 6.43 -68.74 -20.77
N ASP A 278 5.33 -68.22 -21.32
CA ASP A 278 5.32 -67.32 -22.49
C ASP A 278 5.79 -65.92 -22.06
N SER A 279 6.93 -65.47 -22.60
CA SER A 279 7.56 -64.18 -22.31
C SER A 279 6.67 -62.96 -22.58
N CYS A 280 5.63 -63.10 -23.40
CA CYS A 280 4.68 -62.02 -23.69
C CYS A 280 3.49 -61.97 -22.73
N PHE A 281 3.28 -62.96 -21.86
CA PHE A 281 2.04 -63.13 -21.09
C PHE A 281 2.25 -62.99 -19.57
N PHE A 282 1.30 -62.34 -18.92
CA PHE A 282 1.14 -62.35 -17.46
C PHE A 282 -0.35 -62.29 -17.08
N THR A 283 -0.65 -62.62 -15.83
CA THR A 283 -2.01 -62.59 -15.28
C THR A 283 -2.02 -61.77 -14.00
N LEU A 284 -2.96 -60.84 -13.89
CA LEU A 284 -3.24 -60.11 -12.66
C LEU A 284 -4.40 -60.81 -11.94
N LYS A 285 -4.18 -61.23 -10.69
CA LYS A 285 -5.27 -61.62 -9.79
C LYS A 285 -5.52 -60.47 -8.82
N CYS A 286 -6.72 -59.91 -8.86
CA CYS A 286 -7.14 -58.85 -7.95
C CYS A 286 -7.65 -59.46 -6.63
N PHE A 287 -7.79 -58.65 -5.58
CA PHE A 287 -8.28 -59.09 -4.28
C PHE A 287 -9.73 -59.64 -4.32
N ASP A 288 -10.58 -59.12 -5.21
CA ASP A 288 -11.96 -59.57 -5.44
C ASP A 288 -12.06 -60.89 -6.25
N ASP A 289 -11.02 -61.73 -6.17
CA ASP A 289 -10.80 -62.95 -6.97
C ASP A 289 -10.90 -62.78 -8.50
N SER A 290 -11.03 -61.55 -9.03
CA SER A 290 -11.10 -61.34 -10.48
C SER A 290 -9.74 -61.54 -11.14
N VAL A 291 -9.72 -62.41 -12.15
CA VAL A 291 -8.51 -62.81 -12.87
C VAL A 291 -8.50 -62.17 -14.25
N HIS A 292 -7.48 -61.34 -14.50
CA HIS A 292 -7.30 -60.58 -15.74
C HIS A 292 -6.03 -61.04 -16.45
N HIS A 293 -6.17 -61.60 -17.66
CA HIS A 293 -5.03 -62.05 -18.46
C HIS A 293 -4.60 -60.96 -19.45
N PHE A 294 -3.28 -60.69 -19.47
CA PHE A 294 -2.68 -59.63 -20.25
C PHE A 294 -1.55 -60.17 -21.13
N LYS A 295 -1.47 -59.67 -22.37
CA LYS A 295 -0.38 -59.97 -23.30
C LYS A 295 0.23 -58.69 -23.87
N VAL A 296 1.53 -58.53 -23.68
CA VAL A 296 2.33 -57.42 -24.24
C VAL A 296 2.66 -57.67 -25.71
N SER A 297 3.08 -56.61 -26.41
CA SER A 297 3.53 -56.70 -27.80
C SER A 297 4.74 -57.65 -27.93
N PRO A 298 4.75 -58.61 -28.87
CA PRO A 298 5.94 -59.41 -29.18
C PRO A 298 7.00 -58.64 -30.00
N LYS A 299 6.68 -57.41 -30.44
CA LYS A 299 7.59 -56.53 -31.17
C LYS A 299 8.21 -55.54 -30.17
N ASN A 300 9.54 -55.49 -30.16
CA ASN A 300 10.43 -54.77 -29.22
C ASN A 300 10.41 -55.38 -27.81
N ASP A 301 11.42 -56.20 -27.51
CA ASP A 301 11.74 -56.82 -26.21
C ASP A 301 10.50 -57.08 -25.30
N PRO A 302 9.78 -58.19 -25.55
CA PRO A 302 8.60 -58.52 -24.75
C PRO A 302 8.95 -58.85 -23.30
N GLU A 303 10.18 -59.29 -22.99
CA GLU A 303 10.58 -59.60 -21.61
C GLU A 303 10.80 -58.33 -20.80
N ALA A 304 11.55 -57.35 -21.34
CA ALA A 304 11.69 -56.06 -20.71
C ALA A 304 10.36 -55.32 -20.60
N THR A 305 9.52 -55.37 -21.65
CA THR A 305 8.19 -54.73 -21.65
C THR A 305 7.25 -55.38 -20.63
N ARG A 306 7.21 -56.72 -20.55
CA ARG A 306 6.43 -57.43 -19.54
C ARG A 306 6.94 -57.12 -18.14
N LYS A 307 8.27 -57.12 -17.94
CA LYS A 307 8.87 -56.81 -16.63
C LYS A 307 8.49 -55.40 -16.17
N ALA A 308 8.61 -54.38 -17.01
CA ALA A 308 8.22 -53.01 -16.67
C ALA A 308 6.75 -52.90 -16.23
N TRP A 309 5.85 -53.67 -16.86
CA TRP A 309 4.44 -53.74 -16.43
C TRP A 309 4.24 -54.47 -15.11
N LEU A 310 4.97 -55.56 -14.84
CA LEU A 310 4.92 -56.28 -13.57
C LEU A 310 5.44 -55.41 -12.42
N ASP A 311 6.63 -54.83 -12.58
CA ASP A 311 7.28 -53.95 -11.60
C ASP A 311 6.36 -52.76 -11.23
N SER A 312 5.70 -52.15 -12.24
CA SER A 312 4.78 -51.01 -12.02
C SER A 312 3.45 -51.42 -11.39
N LEU A 313 2.90 -52.59 -11.73
CA LEU A 313 1.69 -53.12 -11.10
C LEU A 313 1.93 -53.50 -9.63
N GLU A 314 3.12 -54.00 -9.31
CA GLU A 314 3.54 -54.30 -7.94
C GLU A 314 3.75 -53.02 -7.12
N GLU A 315 4.43 -52.01 -7.67
CA GLU A 315 4.57 -50.68 -7.03
C GLU A 315 3.19 -50.05 -6.72
N HIS A 316 2.27 -50.06 -7.69
CA HIS A 316 0.93 -49.51 -7.49
C HIS A 316 0.02 -50.37 -6.59
N SER A 317 0.21 -51.69 -6.56
CA SER A 317 -0.45 -52.59 -5.59
C SER A 317 0.02 -52.29 -4.17
N ALA A 318 1.34 -52.15 -3.96
CA ALA A 318 1.93 -51.77 -2.68
C ALA A 318 1.47 -50.37 -2.24
N PHE A 319 1.45 -49.39 -3.15
CA PHE A 319 0.90 -48.05 -2.91
C PHE A 319 -0.57 -48.12 -2.45
N SER A 320 -1.43 -48.79 -3.22
CA SER A 320 -2.87 -48.93 -2.91
C SER A 320 -3.10 -49.63 -1.56
N THR A 321 -2.30 -50.65 -1.26
CA THR A 321 -2.38 -51.44 -0.03
C THR A 321 -1.87 -50.66 1.20
N HIS A 322 -0.79 -49.89 1.06
CA HIS A 322 -0.26 -49.04 2.14
C HIS A 322 -1.23 -47.90 2.50
N TYR A 323 -1.93 -47.31 1.53
CA TYR A 323 -2.92 -46.26 1.83
C TYR A 323 -4.23 -46.84 2.38
N CYS A 324 -4.71 -48.01 1.92
CA CYS A 324 -5.89 -48.67 2.52
C CYS A 324 -5.63 -49.13 3.97
N SER A 325 -4.43 -49.63 4.28
CA SER A 325 -4.09 -50.11 5.64
C SER A 325 -3.90 -48.99 6.67
N GLN A 326 -3.78 -47.71 6.25
CA GLN A 326 -3.85 -46.57 7.16
C GLN A 326 -5.28 -46.16 7.55
N GLU A 327 -6.30 -46.62 6.83
CA GLU A 327 -7.71 -46.37 7.16
C GLU A 327 -8.35 -47.51 7.98
N GLN A 328 -7.66 -48.64 8.18
CA GLN A 328 -8.11 -49.77 9.02
C GLN A 328 -7.57 -49.67 10.45
N GLY A 329 -7.75 -48.49 11.06
CA GLY A 329 -7.40 -48.17 12.45
C GLY A 329 -8.61 -48.12 13.41
N SER A 330 -9.73 -48.73 13.04
CA SER A 330 -10.90 -48.97 13.90
C SER A 330 -11.75 -50.10 13.33
N GLU A 331 -11.45 -51.32 13.73
CA GLU A 331 -12.37 -52.48 13.73
C GLU A 331 -13.61 -52.11 14.59
N GLU A 332 -14.84 -52.60 14.37
CA GLU A 332 -15.30 -53.87 13.79
C GLU A 332 -16.71 -53.69 13.13
N GLU A 333 -17.00 -54.50 12.10
CA GLU A 333 -18.26 -55.22 11.73
C GLU A 333 -19.66 -54.56 12.04
N GLU A 334 -20.68 -54.60 11.17
CA GLU A 334 -21.22 -55.73 10.38
C GLU A 334 -21.90 -55.32 9.04
N GLU A 335 -21.87 -56.27 8.09
CA GLU A 335 -22.83 -56.60 7.00
C GLU A 335 -23.29 -55.59 5.91
N GLU A 336 -23.33 -56.10 4.67
CA GLU A 336 -23.89 -55.44 3.48
C GLU A 336 -25.43 -55.52 3.46
N GLU A 337 -26.13 -54.39 3.50
CA GLU A 337 -27.46 -54.28 2.88
C GLU A 337 -27.61 -53.05 1.97
N VAL A 338 -28.35 -53.24 0.88
CA VAL A 338 -28.47 -52.32 -0.25
C VAL A 338 -29.10 -50.99 0.18
N MET A 339 -28.38 -49.88 -0.07
CA MET A 339 -28.88 -48.52 0.22
C MET A 339 -30.25 -48.26 -0.44
N SER A 340 -31.28 -48.12 0.40
CA SER A 340 -32.65 -47.91 -0.06
C SER A 340 -32.93 -46.44 -0.38
N LEU A 341 -34.04 -46.19 -1.09
CA LEU A 341 -34.51 -44.86 -1.49
C LEU A 341 -34.72 -43.89 -0.29
N GLY A 342 -34.84 -44.41 0.93
CA GLY A 342 -34.90 -43.63 2.16
C GLY A 342 -33.61 -42.82 2.44
N GLN A 343 -32.43 -43.42 2.25
CA GLN A 343 -31.15 -42.76 2.63
C GLN A 343 -30.76 -41.59 1.72
N LEU A 344 -31.22 -41.60 0.46
CA LEU A 344 -31.16 -40.43 -0.42
C LEU A 344 -32.06 -39.31 0.07
N THR A 345 -33.22 -39.67 0.64
CA THR A 345 -34.16 -38.70 1.23
C THR A 345 -33.59 -38.11 2.52
N ASP A 346 -33.00 -38.91 3.40
CA ASP A 346 -32.33 -38.43 4.62
C ASP A 346 -31.11 -37.55 4.32
N SER A 347 -30.30 -37.91 3.31
CA SER A 347 -29.17 -37.08 2.88
C SER A 347 -29.62 -35.73 2.33
N LEU A 348 -30.75 -35.70 1.59
CA LEU A 348 -31.37 -34.46 1.12
C LEU A 348 -31.99 -33.68 2.30
N GLN A 349 -32.60 -34.36 3.27
CA GLN A 349 -33.16 -33.76 4.48
C GLN A 349 -32.07 -33.13 5.35
N VAL A 350 -30.91 -33.77 5.49
CA VAL A 350 -29.72 -33.20 6.16
C VAL A 350 -29.20 -31.98 5.41
N ALA A 351 -29.12 -32.01 4.08
CA ALA A 351 -28.71 -30.85 3.28
C ALA A 351 -29.71 -29.67 3.38
N VAL A 352 -31.01 -29.96 3.40
CA VAL A 352 -32.10 -28.99 3.61
C VAL A 352 -32.06 -28.44 5.03
N ASN A 353 -31.93 -29.29 6.06
CA ASN A 353 -31.78 -28.88 7.45
C ASN A 353 -30.53 -28.03 7.66
N LYS A 354 -29.42 -28.31 6.98
CA LYS A 354 -28.19 -27.49 7.02
C LYS A 354 -28.38 -26.13 6.34
N LYS A 355 -29.17 -26.06 5.26
CA LYS A 355 -29.62 -24.78 4.67
C LYS A 355 -30.55 -24.00 5.60
N ILE A 356 -31.53 -24.65 6.22
CA ILE A 356 -32.46 -24.04 7.19
C ILE A 356 -31.68 -23.53 8.40
N HIS A 357 -30.75 -24.30 8.94
CA HIS A 357 -29.91 -23.89 10.07
C HIS A 357 -29.05 -22.66 9.74
N ASN A 358 -28.49 -22.58 8.53
CA ASN A 358 -27.80 -21.38 8.06
C ASN A 358 -28.75 -20.19 7.86
N TYR A 359 -30.00 -20.41 7.43
CA TYR A 359 -31.01 -19.36 7.27
C TYR A 359 -31.48 -18.81 8.63
N VAL A 360 -31.77 -19.69 9.59
CA VAL A 360 -32.10 -19.33 10.97
C VAL A 360 -30.93 -18.61 11.66
N LYS A 361 -29.69 -19.03 11.40
CA LYS A 361 -28.50 -18.33 11.91
C LYS A 361 -28.35 -16.94 11.29
N LEU A 362 -28.72 -16.76 10.02
CA LEU A 362 -28.75 -15.46 9.36
C LEU A 362 -29.88 -14.56 9.92
N GLU A 363 -31.08 -15.10 10.15
CA GLU A 363 -32.16 -14.35 10.80
C GLU A 363 -31.83 -13.97 12.25
N GLN A 364 -31.19 -14.86 13.02
CA GLN A 364 -30.68 -14.53 14.35
C GLN A 364 -29.64 -13.40 14.30
N GLU A 365 -28.76 -13.38 13.30
CA GLU A 365 -27.78 -12.30 13.15
C GLU A 365 -28.43 -10.98 12.68
N VAL A 366 -29.48 -11.05 11.85
CA VAL A 366 -30.29 -9.87 11.48
C VAL A 366 -31.05 -9.32 12.69
N GLU A 367 -31.64 -10.18 13.52
CA GLU A 367 -32.38 -9.74 14.71
C GLU A 367 -31.43 -9.20 15.80
N LYS A 368 -30.22 -9.78 15.96
CA LYS A 368 -29.16 -9.16 16.78
C LYS A 368 -28.77 -7.76 16.28
N ASN A 369 -28.58 -7.59 14.97
CA ASN A 369 -28.26 -6.29 14.38
C ASN A 369 -29.41 -5.29 14.56
N LYS A 370 -30.67 -5.75 14.52
CA LYS A 370 -31.85 -4.95 14.82
C LYS A 370 -31.90 -4.53 16.30
N ILE A 371 -31.70 -5.46 17.25
CA ILE A 371 -31.60 -5.15 18.69
C ILE A 371 -30.43 -4.18 18.96
N LEU A 372 -29.29 -4.35 18.29
CA LEU A 372 -28.15 -3.44 18.40
C LEU A 372 -28.48 -2.04 17.85
N SER A 373 -29.23 -1.95 16.74
CA SER A 373 -29.72 -0.69 16.18
C SER A 373 -30.74 -0.01 17.11
N GLU A 374 -31.66 -0.77 17.70
CA GLU A 374 -32.65 -0.27 18.66
C GLU A 374 -31.98 0.21 19.96
N ALA A 375 -30.95 -0.48 20.44
CA ALA A 375 -30.13 -0.05 21.57
C ALA A 375 -29.33 1.23 21.27
N LEU A 376 -28.69 1.31 20.09
CA LEU A 376 -28.00 2.52 19.62
C LEU A 376 -28.95 3.71 19.49
N GLN A 377 -30.18 3.49 19.02
CA GLN A 377 -31.18 4.53 18.89
C GLN A 377 -31.75 4.97 20.24
N THR A 378 -31.88 4.05 21.19
CA THR A 378 -32.24 4.37 22.58
C THR A 378 -31.16 5.24 23.24
N LEU A 379 -29.88 4.85 23.13
CA LEU A 379 -28.73 5.64 23.59
C LEU A 379 -28.65 7.02 22.93
N ALA A 380 -28.92 7.13 21.63
CA ALA A 380 -28.99 8.42 20.94
C ALA A 380 -30.14 9.30 21.45
N THR A 381 -31.27 8.69 21.83
CA THR A 381 -32.43 9.40 22.38
C THR A 381 -32.14 9.90 23.81
N GLU A 382 -31.55 9.06 24.67
CA GLU A 382 -31.10 9.46 26.02
C GLU A 382 -30.05 10.57 25.97
N HIS A 383 -29.09 10.51 25.04
CA HIS A 383 -28.11 11.57 24.81
C HIS A 383 -28.80 12.89 24.41
N HIS A 384 -29.80 12.81 23.54
CA HIS A 384 -30.55 13.99 23.10
C HIS A 384 -31.45 14.59 24.20
N GLU A 385 -32.06 13.75 25.06
CA GLU A 385 -32.79 14.22 26.24
C GLU A 385 -31.86 14.90 27.27
N LEU A 386 -30.66 14.35 27.47
CA LEU A 386 -29.62 14.97 28.29
C LEU A 386 -29.20 16.35 27.72
N GLU A 387 -28.92 16.45 26.42
CA GLU A 387 -28.62 17.73 25.76
C GLU A 387 -29.77 18.75 25.92
N GLN A 388 -31.02 18.34 25.71
CA GLN A 388 -32.17 19.22 25.90
C GLN A 388 -32.37 19.65 27.37
N SER A 389 -31.99 18.82 28.33
CA SER A 389 -32.05 19.18 29.76
C SER A 389 -31.06 20.29 30.12
N VAL A 390 -29.87 20.31 29.49
CA VAL A 390 -28.84 21.34 29.69
C VAL A 390 -29.26 22.68 29.07
N VAL A 391 -30.00 22.66 27.95
CA VAL A 391 -30.41 23.88 27.23
C VAL A 391 -31.61 24.61 27.86
N LYS A 392 -32.46 23.93 28.63
CA LYS A 392 -33.62 24.57 29.33
C LYS A 392 -33.25 25.43 30.55
N GLY A 393 -31.96 25.62 30.81
CA GLY A 393 -31.42 26.25 32.02
C GLY A 393 -31.29 27.78 32.07
N SER A 394 -31.75 28.58 31.09
CA SER A 394 -31.78 30.05 31.25
C SER A 394 -32.71 30.85 30.30
N SER A 395 -33.38 31.83 30.88
CA SER A 395 -34.10 32.97 30.26
C SER A 395 -34.34 34.02 31.35
N PRO A 396 -34.70 35.29 31.06
CA PRO A 396 -35.20 35.86 29.78
C PRO A 396 -34.30 37.06 29.34
N ARG A 397 -34.68 38.11 28.56
CA ARG A 397 -35.97 38.62 28.03
C ARG A 397 -35.74 39.60 26.85
N SER A 398 -36.76 39.75 25.98
CA SER A 398 -37.19 40.92 25.18
C SER A 398 -36.22 42.01 24.68
N ALA A 399 -36.34 42.65 23.52
CA ALA A 399 -37.16 42.61 22.29
C ALA A 399 -37.10 44.04 21.67
N LEU A 400 -37.63 44.24 20.45
CA LEU A 400 -37.60 45.48 19.63
C LEU A 400 -36.24 45.71 18.92
N SER A 401 -36.14 46.22 17.68
CA SER A 401 -36.92 46.16 16.42
C SER A 401 -36.31 47.24 15.50
N GLU A 402 -36.11 46.92 14.22
CA GLU A 402 -36.10 47.83 13.03
C GLU A 402 -35.56 49.27 13.18
N ASP A 403 -34.43 49.59 12.52
CA ASP A 403 -34.45 50.30 11.21
C ASP A 403 -33.05 50.68 10.68
N GLU A 404 -32.99 50.92 9.36
CA GLU A 404 -32.07 51.77 8.55
C GLU A 404 -30.56 51.96 8.90
N PHE A 405 -29.60 52.24 8.01
CA PHE A 405 -29.37 52.20 6.55
C PHE A 405 -28.01 52.92 6.33
N HIS A 406 -27.21 52.51 5.33
CA HIS A 406 -26.01 53.21 4.78
C HIS A 406 -24.67 53.37 5.56
N ASP A 407 -23.59 53.02 4.83
CA ASP A 407 -22.36 53.79 4.48
C ASP A 407 -21.60 54.62 5.53
N ALA A 408 -20.27 54.84 5.45
CA ALA A 408 -19.18 54.22 4.69
C ALA A 408 -17.83 54.80 5.17
N VAL A 409 -16.73 54.05 4.98
CA VAL A 409 -15.39 54.52 4.58
C VAL A 409 -14.68 55.64 5.39
N SER A 410 -13.63 55.20 6.11
CA SER A 410 -12.33 55.90 6.34
C SER A 410 -12.26 57.15 7.24
N GLY A 411 -11.05 57.43 7.76
CA GLY A 411 -10.70 58.71 8.40
C GLY A 411 -9.78 58.54 9.61
N GLU A 412 -8.47 58.66 9.40
CA GLU A 412 -7.48 58.59 10.48
C GLU A 412 -7.39 59.87 11.35
N LEU A 413 -6.67 59.71 12.47
CA LEU A 413 -5.70 60.65 13.04
C LEU A 413 -6.12 61.72 14.08
N THR A 414 -5.27 61.71 15.13
CA THR A 414 -4.91 62.76 16.11
C THR A 414 -5.57 62.76 17.48
N SER A 415 -4.75 63.23 18.42
CA SER A 415 -4.82 63.04 19.87
C SER A 415 -5.24 64.30 20.60
N ASP A 416 -5.86 64.17 21.77
CA ASP A 416 -5.18 64.67 22.97
C ASP A 416 -5.57 63.95 24.28
N ARG A 417 -4.76 64.15 25.32
CA ARG A 417 -4.79 63.44 26.61
C ARG A 417 -5.54 64.20 27.69
N THR A 418 -6.32 63.50 28.52
CA THR A 418 -6.34 63.74 29.98
C THR A 418 -6.68 62.48 30.78
N ARG A 419 -6.20 62.44 32.03
CA ARG A 419 -6.15 61.24 32.91
C ARG A 419 -7.46 61.04 33.70
N SER A 420 -7.94 59.80 33.76
CA SER A 420 -8.19 59.13 35.05
C SER A 420 -8.12 57.60 34.86
N GLY A 421 -7.65 56.86 35.87
CA GLY A 421 -7.14 55.50 35.67
C GLY A 421 -8.11 54.37 36.03
N GLY A 422 -8.10 53.30 35.23
CA GLY A 422 -8.70 52.00 35.55
C GLY A 422 -7.84 50.87 34.98
N ARG A 423 -7.09 50.16 35.83
CA ARG A 423 -6.18 49.07 35.41
C ARG A 423 -6.95 47.92 34.75
N ARG A 424 -6.68 47.59 33.48
CA ARG A 424 -6.89 46.24 32.93
C ARG A 424 -5.55 45.49 32.92
N ARG A 425 -5.57 44.22 33.36
CA ARG A 425 -4.39 43.36 33.42
C ARG A 425 -4.01 42.90 32.02
N PHE A 426 -2.78 43.17 31.60
CA PHE A 426 -2.11 42.35 30.60
C PHE A 426 -1.80 40.99 31.23
N TYR A 427 -2.19 39.90 30.58
CA TYR A 427 -1.59 38.59 30.85
C TYR A 427 -0.20 38.57 30.23
N LYS A 428 0.81 38.82 31.06
CA LYS A 428 2.18 38.39 30.78
C LYS A 428 2.25 36.88 31.00
N ASP A 429 2.20 36.11 29.93
CA ASP A 429 3.08 34.94 29.88
C ASP A 429 4.48 35.44 29.48
N GLY A 430 5.58 34.96 30.05
CA GLY A 430 5.65 33.92 31.08
C GLY A 430 7.06 33.37 31.23
N ALA A 431 8.09 34.22 31.05
CA ALA A 431 9.48 33.82 31.24
C ALA A 431 9.67 33.43 32.72
N GLN A 432 9.94 32.15 32.97
CA GLN A 432 10.37 31.70 34.29
C GLN A 432 11.76 32.30 34.61
N PRO A 433 12.14 32.43 35.90
CA PRO A 433 13.45 32.98 36.30
C PRO A 433 14.67 32.15 35.82
N ASN A 434 14.44 31.04 35.12
CA ASN A 434 15.39 29.96 34.88
C ASN A 434 15.98 29.99 33.45
N GLY A 435 15.59 30.97 32.61
CA GLY A 435 16.11 31.13 31.24
C GLY A 435 15.62 30.11 30.19
N ILE A 436 14.82 29.11 30.58
CA ILE A 436 14.30 28.09 29.65
C ILE A 436 13.20 28.70 28.76
N THR A 437 13.45 28.77 27.46
CA THR A 437 12.45 29.21 26.48
C THR A 437 11.41 28.12 26.26
N LYS A 438 10.14 28.42 26.50
CA LYS A 438 9.03 27.47 26.28
C LYS A 438 8.60 27.52 24.82
N HIS A 439 8.85 26.43 24.10
CA HIS A 439 8.42 26.24 22.71
C HIS A 439 6.98 25.76 22.58
N ARG A 440 6.30 26.04 21.45
CA ARG A 440 4.97 25.50 21.16
C ARG A 440 4.94 23.97 21.01
N SER A 441 3.79 23.38 21.35
CA SER A 441 3.47 21.94 21.29
C SER A 441 2.23 21.63 20.44
N SER A 442 1.82 22.58 19.61
CA SER A 442 0.71 22.49 18.66
C SER A 442 0.89 23.57 17.59
N LEU A 443 0.30 23.36 16.41
CA LEU A 443 0.12 24.42 15.43
C LEU A 443 -1.12 25.26 15.78
N PRO A 444 -1.30 26.47 15.21
CA PRO A 444 -2.47 27.32 15.44
C PRO A 444 -3.79 26.70 14.95
N ALA A 445 -3.74 25.93 13.87
CA ALA A 445 -4.89 25.19 13.33
C ALA A 445 -4.56 23.71 13.08
N PRO A 446 -5.55 22.79 13.17
CA PRO A 446 -5.37 21.41 12.76
C PRO A 446 -5.26 21.28 11.23
N MET A 447 -4.77 20.15 10.75
CA MET A 447 -4.79 19.83 9.34
C MET A 447 -6.22 19.61 8.83
N PHE A 448 -6.48 20.05 7.60
CA PHE A 448 -7.72 19.82 6.87
C PHE A 448 -7.89 18.36 6.46
N SER A 449 -9.14 17.95 6.22
CA SER A 449 -9.48 16.66 5.59
C SER A 449 -8.82 16.54 4.22
N ARG A 450 -8.02 15.50 4.03
CA ARG A 450 -7.48 15.13 2.70
C ARG A 450 -8.40 14.20 1.91
N ASN A 451 -9.51 13.76 2.51
CA ASN A 451 -10.38 12.71 1.94
C ASN A 451 -11.13 13.19 0.69
N ASP A 452 -11.27 14.50 0.50
CA ASP A 452 -12.04 15.11 -0.58
C ASP A 452 -11.22 15.29 -1.88
N PHE A 453 -9.90 14.99 -1.87
CA PHE A 453 -9.00 15.25 -3.00
C PHE A 453 -8.03 14.09 -3.30
N SER A 454 -8.17 13.49 -4.49
CA SER A 454 -7.21 12.50 -5.00
C SER A 454 -6.02 13.16 -5.70
N ILE A 455 -4.79 12.78 -5.33
CA ILE A 455 -3.54 13.15 -6.03
C ILE A 455 -3.60 12.77 -7.52
N TRP A 456 -4.32 11.69 -7.87
CA TRP A 456 -4.51 11.25 -9.24
C TRP A 456 -5.24 12.28 -10.11
N SER A 457 -6.13 13.11 -9.54
CA SER A 457 -6.81 14.17 -10.30
C SER A 457 -5.83 15.20 -10.89
N ILE A 458 -4.75 15.50 -10.16
CA ILE A 458 -3.67 16.38 -10.61
C ILE A 458 -2.70 15.63 -11.52
N LEU A 459 -2.22 14.44 -11.10
CA LEU A 459 -1.26 13.66 -11.90
C LEU A 459 -1.82 13.27 -13.28
N ARG A 460 -3.13 13.03 -13.40
CA ARG A 460 -3.83 12.78 -14.68
C ARG A 460 -3.68 13.94 -15.66
N ASN A 461 -3.80 15.18 -15.19
CA ASN A 461 -3.66 16.38 -16.02
C ASN A 461 -2.18 16.69 -16.36
N CYS A 462 -1.24 15.92 -15.80
CA CYS A 462 0.19 16.11 -15.91
C CYS A 462 0.90 15.03 -16.75
N ILE A 463 0.15 14.08 -17.31
CA ILE A 463 0.70 13.00 -18.14
C ILE A 463 1.36 13.60 -19.39
N GLY A 464 2.68 13.48 -19.49
CA GLY A 464 3.48 14.06 -20.57
C GLY A 464 4.32 15.29 -20.19
N MET A 465 4.17 15.82 -18.97
CA MET A 465 4.99 16.91 -18.43
C MET A 465 6.06 16.42 -17.45
N GLU A 466 7.18 17.14 -17.31
CA GLU A 466 8.13 16.87 -16.23
C GLU A 466 7.50 17.21 -14.86
N LEU A 467 7.49 16.24 -13.93
CA LEU A 467 6.92 16.36 -12.57
C LEU A 467 7.39 17.59 -11.77
N SER A 468 8.57 18.13 -12.09
CA SER A 468 9.16 19.31 -11.47
C SER A 468 8.53 20.65 -11.92
N LYS A 469 7.75 20.66 -13.01
CA LYS A 469 7.10 21.87 -13.57
C LYS A 469 5.65 22.06 -13.12
N ILE A 470 5.15 21.21 -12.22
CA ILE A 470 3.76 21.19 -11.78
C ILE A 470 3.64 21.71 -10.35
N THR A 471 2.90 22.80 -10.19
CA THR A 471 2.50 23.33 -8.89
C THR A 471 1.51 22.37 -8.23
N MET A 472 1.97 21.60 -7.24
CA MET A 472 1.07 20.80 -6.39
C MET A 472 0.12 21.74 -5.64
N PRO A 473 -1.20 21.45 -5.58
CA PRO A 473 -2.12 22.19 -4.72
C PRO A 473 -1.69 22.20 -3.26
N VAL A 474 -1.97 23.30 -2.53
CA VAL A 474 -1.57 23.49 -1.12
C VAL A 474 -2.09 22.38 -0.22
N ILE A 475 -3.24 21.78 -0.53
CA ILE A 475 -3.81 20.65 0.20
C ILE A 475 -2.92 19.38 0.25
N PHE A 476 -1.92 19.24 -0.62
CA PHE A 476 -0.95 18.15 -0.54
C PHE A 476 0.33 18.54 0.21
N ASN A 477 0.44 19.80 0.61
CA ASN A 477 1.54 20.27 1.42
C ASN A 477 1.36 19.90 2.91
N GLU A 478 2.40 20.20 3.66
CA GLU A 478 2.40 20.44 5.10
C GLU A 478 2.96 21.86 5.33
N PRO A 479 2.67 22.53 6.46
CA PRO A 479 3.09 23.91 6.72
C PRO A 479 4.57 24.02 7.14
N LEU A 480 5.48 23.42 6.37
CA LEU A 480 6.93 23.53 6.50
C LEU A 480 7.59 23.66 5.12
N SER A 481 8.64 24.48 5.03
CA SER A 481 9.56 24.53 3.88
C SER A 481 10.42 23.26 3.83
N PHE A 482 10.94 22.88 2.67
CA PHE A 482 11.91 21.78 2.58
C PHE A 482 13.20 22.08 3.37
N LEU A 483 13.56 23.37 3.54
CA LEU A 483 14.67 23.78 4.41
C LEU A 483 14.43 23.41 5.89
N GLN A 484 13.19 23.58 6.35
CA GLN A 484 12.74 23.14 7.68
C GLN A 484 12.72 21.61 7.77
N ARG A 485 12.20 20.90 6.76
CA ARG A 485 12.22 19.42 6.71
C ARG A 485 13.63 18.85 6.78
N LEU A 486 14.63 19.50 6.17
CA LEU A 486 16.05 19.10 6.30
C LEU A 486 16.61 19.37 7.70
N THR A 487 16.13 20.41 8.39
CA THR A 487 16.55 20.71 9.76
C THR A 487 16.10 19.65 10.78
N GLU A 488 15.08 18.84 10.46
CA GLU A 488 14.68 17.67 11.27
C GLU A 488 15.83 16.64 11.44
N TYR A 489 16.87 16.68 10.59
CA TYR A 489 18.09 15.87 10.80
C TYR A 489 18.74 16.13 12.18
N MET A 490 18.55 17.32 12.76
CA MET A 490 19.12 17.73 14.05
C MET A 490 18.25 17.38 15.27
N GLU A 491 17.09 16.70 15.10
CA GLU A 491 16.21 16.32 16.21
C GLU A 491 16.94 15.48 17.29
N HIS A 492 17.93 14.68 16.89
CA HIS A 492 18.67 13.76 17.76
C HIS A 492 20.16 14.15 17.95
N THR A 493 20.45 15.46 17.94
CA THR A 493 21.83 16.02 18.05
C THR A 493 22.63 15.52 19.26
N TYR A 494 21.96 15.11 20.35
CA TYR A 494 22.62 14.48 21.51
C TYR A 494 23.47 13.25 21.16
N LEU A 495 23.20 12.56 20.04
CA LEU A 495 24.02 11.45 19.53
C LEU A 495 25.40 11.93 19.03
N ILE A 496 25.48 13.13 18.45
CA ILE A 496 26.74 13.78 18.06
C ILE A 496 27.54 14.15 19.31
N HIS A 497 26.92 14.81 20.29
CA HIS A 497 27.58 15.13 21.56
C HIS A 497 28.07 13.86 22.28
N ARG A 498 27.27 12.78 22.28
CA ARG A 498 27.70 11.46 22.80
C ARG A 498 28.92 10.92 22.06
N ALA A 499 28.99 11.03 20.73
CA ALA A 499 30.19 10.70 19.97
C ALA A 499 31.39 11.56 20.43
N ASN A 500 31.22 12.88 20.58
CA ASN A 500 32.27 13.78 21.03
C ASN A 500 32.81 13.47 22.43
N THR A 501 32.01 12.91 23.33
CA THR A 501 32.48 12.43 24.64
C THR A 501 33.36 11.18 24.58
N SER A 502 33.21 10.32 23.55
CA SER A 502 33.93 9.04 23.48
C SER A 502 35.37 9.17 22.96
N SER A 503 36.31 8.52 23.67
CA SER A 503 37.68 8.32 23.21
C SER A 503 37.83 7.17 22.18
N ASP A 504 36.96 6.17 22.22
CA ASP A 504 36.96 5.04 21.27
C ASP A 504 36.26 5.43 19.94
N SER A 505 36.96 5.23 18.82
CA SER A 505 36.47 5.49 17.47
C SER A 505 35.30 4.58 17.07
N ILE A 506 35.24 3.37 17.61
CA ILE A 506 34.12 2.44 17.37
C ILE A 506 32.85 2.90 18.08
N GLU A 507 32.96 3.36 19.33
CA GLU A 507 31.83 4.00 20.03
C GLU A 507 31.39 5.31 19.35
N ARG A 508 32.33 6.09 18.79
CA ARG A 508 31.98 7.23 17.94
C ARG A 508 31.20 6.77 16.70
N MET A 509 31.70 5.78 15.97
CA MET A 509 31.05 5.24 14.77
C MET A 509 29.65 4.67 15.09
N LYS A 510 29.45 3.99 16.23
CA LYS A 510 28.13 3.57 16.71
C LYS A 510 27.18 4.77 16.88
N CYS A 511 27.65 5.86 17.48
CA CYS A 511 26.86 7.07 17.69
C CYS A 511 26.55 7.81 16.38
N VAL A 512 27.51 7.93 15.46
CA VAL A 512 27.30 8.56 14.15
C VAL A 512 26.36 7.71 13.28
N ALA A 513 26.47 6.38 13.30
CA ALA A 513 25.55 5.49 12.61
C ALA A 513 24.11 5.61 13.17
N ALA A 514 23.96 5.69 14.50
CA ALA A 514 22.67 5.95 15.12
C ALA A 514 22.10 7.32 14.75
N PHE A 515 22.96 8.36 14.68
CA PHE A 515 22.56 9.69 14.22
C PHE A 515 22.07 9.67 12.78
N ALA A 516 22.80 9.02 11.86
CA ALA A 516 22.42 8.89 10.45
C ALA A 516 21.08 8.17 10.23
N VAL A 517 20.74 7.18 11.07
CA VAL A 517 19.40 6.54 11.06
C VAL A 517 18.33 7.47 11.67
N SER A 518 18.62 8.10 12.81
CA SER A 518 17.66 8.95 13.52
C SER A 518 17.28 10.23 12.77
N ALA A 519 18.21 10.78 11.97
CA ALA A 519 18.00 11.97 11.15
C ALA A 519 16.86 11.79 10.13
N VAL A 520 16.61 10.54 9.70
CA VAL A 520 15.52 10.22 8.76
C VAL A 520 14.32 9.54 9.44
N ALA A 521 14.29 9.46 10.77
CA ALA A 521 13.21 8.77 11.50
C ALA A 521 11.87 9.52 11.46
N SER A 522 11.91 10.86 11.50
CA SER A 522 10.71 11.71 11.58
C SER A 522 9.76 11.58 10.37
N GLN A 523 10.22 10.98 9.27
CA GLN A 523 9.50 10.87 7.99
C GLN A 523 8.32 9.88 8.01
N TRP A 524 8.21 9.01 9.03
CA TRP A 524 7.10 8.07 9.16
C TRP A 524 5.75 8.80 9.20
N GLU A 525 4.71 8.29 8.53
CA GLU A 525 3.37 8.92 8.37
C GLU A 525 3.32 10.35 7.79
N ARG A 526 4.47 11.03 7.58
CA ARG A 526 4.59 12.43 7.10
C ARG A 526 4.36 12.55 5.60
N THR A 527 3.18 12.12 5.17
CA THR A 527 2.72 12.06 3.76
C THR A 527 2.50 13.44 3.12
N GLY A 528 2.55 14.53 3.89
CA GLY A 528 2.55 15.89 3.36
C GLY A 528 3.85 16.24 2.67
N LYS A 529 3.76 16.90 1.51
CA LYS A 529 4.93 17.44 0.80
C LYS A 529 5.36 18.76 1.47
N PRO A 530 6.61 18.95 1.91
CA PRO A 530 7.05 20.28 2.31
C PRO A 530 6.99 21.27 1.14
N PHE A 531 6.83 22.57 1.41
CA PHE A 531 6.85 23.60 0.38
C PHE A 531 8.20 23.60 -0.33
N ASN A 532 8.16 23.74 -1.66
CA ASN A 532 9.37 23.89 -2.45
C ASN A 532 9.97 25.28 -2.15
N PRO A 533 11.22 25.38 -1.65
CA PRO A 533 11.79 26.67 -1.29
C PRO A 533 12.00 27.55 -2.53
N LEU A 534 11.82 28.85 -2.37
CA LEU A 534 12.14 29.83 -3.42
C LEU A 534 13.67 29.96 -3.54
N LEU A 535 14.19 30.30 -4.72
CA LEU A 535 15.62 30.54 -4.92
C LEU A 535 16.09 31.71 -4.04
N GLY A 536 17.07 31.46 -3.15
CA GLY A 536 17.49 32.43 -2.14
C GLY A 536 16.65 32.47 -0.87
N GLU A 537 15.65 31.59 -0.73
CA GLU A 537 15.00 31.31 0.56
C GLU A 537 16.04 30.78 1.54
N THR A 538 15.98 31.26 2.77
CA THR A 538 16.83 30.82 3.88
C THR A 538 15.99 30.25 5.01
N TYR A 539 16.61 29.47 5.88
CA TYR A 539 16.01 29.11 7.16
C TYR A 539 17.09 28.92 8.21
N GLU A 540 16.93 29.57 9.37
CA GLU A 540 17.76 29.33 10.54
C GLU A 540 17.04 28.60 11.67
N LEU A 541 17.81 27.91 12.50
CA LEU A 541 17.39 27.41 13.80
C LEU A 541 18.54 27.54 14.81
N VAL A 542 18.26 28.09 15.99
CA VAL A 542 19.16 28.06 17.15
C VAL A 542 18.45 27.29 18.26
N ARG A 543 19.15 26.32 18.86
CA ARG A 543 18.64 25.47 19.95
C ARG A 543 19.69 25.39 21.04
N ASP A 544 19.64 26.36 21.96
CA ASP A 544 20.55 26.42 23.11
C ASP A 544 20.41 25.18 24.02
N ASP A 545 19.19 24.63 24.12
CA ASP A 545 18.86 23.42 24.86
C ASP A 545 19.37 22.12 24.21
N LEU A 546 19.65 22.14 22.91
CA LEU A 546 20.22 21.03 22.14
C LEU A 546 21.67 21.29 21.69
N GLY A 547 22.28 22.40 22.10
CA GLY A 547 23.69 22.71 21.87
C GLY A 547 24.07 23.05 20.43
N PHE A 548 23.16 23.48 19.55
CA PHE A 548 23.51 23.78 18.14
C PHE A 548 22.83 25.02 17.54
N ARG A 549 23.42 25.53 16.45
CA ARG A 549 22.75 26.43 15.49
C ARG A 549 22.89 25.89 14.06
N LEU A 550 21.91 26.16 13.21
CA LEU A 550 21.83 25.73 11.81
C LEU A 550 21.37 26.90 10.92
N ILE A 551 21.99 27.02 9.75
CA ILE A 551 21.55 27.84 8.62
C ILE A 551 21.40 26.96 7.37
N SER A 552 20.39 27.23 6.56
CA SER A 552 20.19 26.63 5.24
C SER A 552 19.75 27.68 4.20
N GLU A 553 20.12 27.45 2.94
CA GLU A 553 19.78 28.30 1.78
C GLU A 553 19.34 27.42 0.60
N GLN A 554 18.31 27.86 -0.14
CA GLN A 554 17.97 27.29 -1.43
C GLN A 554 18.91 27.85 -2.51
N VAL A 555 20.04 27.17 -2.66
CA VAL A 555 21.15 27.58 -3.54
C VAL A 555 20.87 27.40 -5.04
N SER A 556 19.96 26.50 -5.41
CA SER A 556 19.51 26.32 -6.80
C SER A 556 18.05 25.88 -6.87
N HIS A 557 17.36 26.22 -7.96
CA HIS A 557 15.96 25.80 -8.22
C HIS A 557 15.83 24.85 -9.42
N HIS A 558 16.82 24.80 -10.32
CA HIS A 558 16.85 23.86 -11.46
C HIS A 558 18.27 23.32 -11.70
N PRO A 559 18.63 22.14 -11.14
CA PRO A 559 17.83 21.32 -10.23
C PRO A 559 17.59 22.01 -8.86
N PRO A 560 16.54 21.65 -8.11
CA PRO A 560 16.34 22.17 -6.76
C PRO A 560 17.42 21.61 -5.83
N VAL A 561 18.29 22.46 -5.32
CA VAL A 561 19.35 22.12 -4.35
C VAL A 561 19.20 23.01 -3.13
N SER A 562 19.14 22.39 -1.95
CA SER A 562 19.12 23.04 -0.65
C SER A 562 20.43 22.75 0.06
N ALA A 563 21.19 23.77 0.43
CA ALA A 563 22.41 23.62 1.22
C ALA A 563 22.12 23.90 2.69
N PHE A 564 22.79 23.20 3.59
CA PHE A 564 22.68 23.44 5.03
C PHE A 564 24.03 23.32 5.73
N HIS A 565 24.18 24.05 6.83
CA HIS A 565 25.34 24.04 7.70
C HIS A 565 24.88 24.24 9.15
N ALA A 566 25.26 23.32 10.01
CA ALA A 566 25.04 23.37 11.43
C ALA A 566 26.37 23.24 12.18
N GLU A 567 26.45 23.89 13.32
CA GLU A 567 27.63 23.92 14.18
C GLU A 567 27.19 23.82 15.64
N GLY A 568 27.93 23.06 16.43
CA GLY A 568 27.75 23.00 17.88
C GLY A 568 28.08 24.36 18.51
N LEU A 569 27.29 24.80 19.49
CA LEU A 569 27.50 26.09 20.17
C LEU A 569 28.83 26.12 20.95
N GLU A 570 29.32 24.96 21.38
CA GLU A 570 30.66 24.78 21.99
C GLU A 570 31.77 24.56 20.94
N GLN A 571 31.48 24.68 19.65
CA GLN A 571 32.39 24.38 18.52
C GLN A 571 32.87 22.93 18.51
N ASP A 572 32.10 22.01 19.10
CA ASP A 572 32.46 20.61 19.28
C ASP A 572 32.17 19.75 18.04
N PHE A 573 31.26 20.17 17.15
CA PHE A 573 31.00 19.53 15.86
C PHE A 573 30.61 20.52 14.76
N VAL A 574 30.75 20.08 13.51
CA VAL A 574 30.18 20.75 12.32
C VAL A 574 29.43 19.70 11.49
N PHE A 575 28.19 19.97 11.11
CA PHE A 575 27.34 19.08 10.32
C PHE A 575 26.77 19.82 9.10
N HIS A 576 27.13 19.39 7.90
CA HIS A 576 26.76 20.11 6.68
C HIS A 576 26.53 19.19 5.49
N GLY A 577 25.94 19.75 4.44
CA GLY A 577 25.78 19.09 3.16
C GLY A 577 24.81 19.83 2.25
N SER A 578 24.56 19.26 1.08
CA SER A 578 23.60 19.79 0.12
C SER A 578 22.72 18.68 -0.45
N ILE A 579 21.41 18.89 -0.48
CA ILE A 579 20.42 17.89 -0.90
C ILE A 579 19.66 18.35 -2.15
N TYR A 580 19.68 17.49 -3.17
CA TYR A 580 18.82 17.50 -4.34
C TYR A 580 17.89 16.28 -4.32
N PRO A 581 16.60 16.43 -3.97
CA PRO A 581 15.63 15.34 -3.98
C PRO A 581 15.22 15.02 -5.42
N LYS A 582 15.88 14.05 -6.06
CA LYS A 582 15.57 13.64 -7.44
C LYS A 582 14.33 12.75 -7.44
N LEU A 583 13.21 13.27 -7.94
CA LEU A 583 11.94 12.56 -7.99
C LEU A 583 11.85 11.61 -9.21
N LYS A 584 11.27 10.43 -9.02
CA LYS A 584 10.87 9.48 -10.08
C LYS A 584 9.48 8.93 -9.79
N PHE A 585 8.65 8.77 -10.82
CA PHE A 585 7.29 8.22 -10.71
C PHE A 585 7.25 6.81 -11.30
N TRP A 586 6.78 5.85 -10.51
CA TRP A 586 6.71 4.43 -10.82
C TRP A 586 5.25 3.92 -10.92
N GLY A 587 4.37 4.74 -11.47
CA GLY A 587 2.93 4.45 -11.52
C GLY A 587 2.28 4.65 -10.15
N LYS A 588 2.30 3.62 -9.29
CA LYS A 588 1.64 3.66 -7.98
C LYS A 588 2.46 4.34 -6.87
N SER A 589 3.72 4.67 -7.10
CA SER A 589 4.62 5.27 -6.10
C SER A 589 5.53 6.37 -6.67
N VAL A 590 5.94 7.33 -5.82
CA VAL A 590 7.02 8.30 -6.12
C VAL A 590 8.24 7.96 -5.29
N GLU A 591 9.37 7.71 -5.94
CA GLU A 591 10.69 7.72 -5.30
C GLU A 591 11.21 9.16 -5.21
N ALA A 592 11.70 9.55 -4.04
CA ALA A 592 12.58 10.68 -3.83
C ALA A 592 13.98 10.16 -3.47
N ASP A 593 14.92 10.36 -4.39
CA ASP A 593 16.32 9.92 -4.30
C ASP A 593 17.18 11.14 -3.86
N PRO A 594 17.53 11.29 -2.56
CA PRO A 594 18.18 12.48 -2.02
C PRO A 594 19.66 12.51 -2.40
N LYS A 595 19.98 13.16 -3.52
CA LYS A 595 21.37 13.31 -3.98
C LYS A 595 22.09 14.37 -3.16
N GLY A 596 23.17 13.96 -2.52
CA GLY A 596 23.99 14.80 -1.66
C GLY A 596 24.93 13.97 -0.81
N ILE A 597 26.09 14.52 -0.48
CA ILE A 597 26.94 13.96 0.57
C ILE A 597 26.61 14.72 1.85
N ILE A 598 26.31 13.96 2.91
CA ILE A 598 26.23 14.47 4.27
C ILE A 598 27.61 14.35 4.90
N THR A 599 28.06 15.40 5.57
CA THR A 599 29.35 15.46 6.26
C THR A 599 29.16 15.85 7.71
N LEU A 600 29.76 15.09 8.63
CA LEU A 600 29.87 15.39 10.05
C LEU A 600 31.34 15.44 10.44
N GLU A 601 31.82 16.58 10.92
CA GLU A 601 33.16 16.78 11.43
C GLU A 601 33.12 16.86 12.96
N LEU A 602 34.06 16.19 13.62
CA LEU A 602 34.29 16.23 15.07
C LEU A 602 35.69 16.81 15.33
N PRO A 603 35.86 18.16 15.38
CA PRO A 603 37.17 18.81 15.46
C PRO A 603 38.04 18.35 16.62
N LYS A 604 37.42 18.07 17.79
CA LYS A 604 38.09 17.51 18.98
C LYS A 604 38.89 16.24 18.69
N HIS A 605 38.40 15.41 17.77
CA HIS A 605 39.04 14.16 17.36
C HIS A 605 39.83 14.31 16.05
N ASN A 606 39.74 15.44 15.36
CA ASN A 606 40.22 15.64 13.97
C ASN A 606 39.67 14.55 13.04
N GLU A 607 38.37 14.24 13.16
CA GLU A 607 37.68 13.18 12.42
C GLU A 607 36.53 13.75 11.60
N ALA A 608 36.34 13.20 10.40
CA ALA A 608 35.22 13.52 9.54
C ALA A 608 34.54 12.24 9.06
N TYR A 609 33.21 12.27 9.03
CA TYR A 609 32.34 11.19 8.64
C TYR A 609 31.50 11.64 7.45
N THR A 610 31.42 10.81 6.40
CA THR A 610 30.53 11.10 5.26
C THR A 610 29.62 9.93 4.92
N TRP A 611 28.38 10.24 4.51
CA TRP A 611 27.42 9.27 4.00
C TRP A 611 26.44 9.91 3.00
N THR A 612 25.58 9.09 2.41
CA THR A 612 24.42 9.51 1.62
C THR A 612 23.13 8.97 2.25
N ASN A 613 22.05 9.74 2.25
CA ASN A 613 20.77 9.30 2.84
C ASN A 613 20.07 8.23 1.97
N PRO A 614 19.20 7.38 2.56
CA PRO A 614 18.48 6.34 1.83
C PRO A 614 17.44 6.93 0.87
N THR A 615 16.98 6.14 -0.10
CA THR A 615 15.86 6.54 -0.97
C THR A 615 14.57 6.51 -0.16
N CYS A 616 13.78 7.58 -0.25
CA CYS A 616 12.43 7.63 0.30
C CYS A 616 11.42 7.30 -0.80
N CYS A 617 10.41 6.49 -0.50
CA CYS A 617 9.35 6.15 -1.44
C CYS A 617 7.97 6.43 -0.83
N VAL A 618 7.15 7.19 -1.53
CA VAL A 618 5.74 7.43 -1.17
C VAL A 618 4.89 6.50 -2.03
N HIS A 619 4.21 5.56 -1.39
CA HIS A 619 3.36 4.57 -2.05
C HIS A 619 1.90 5.02 -2.12
N ASN A 620 1.12 4.36 -2.99
CA ASN A 620 -0.32 4.56 -3.19
C ASN A 620 -0.75 5.98 -3.63
N ILE A 621 0.11 6.69 -4.37
CA ILE A 621 -0.14 8.06 -4.86
C ILE A 621 -1.29 8.20 -5.86
N ILE A 622 -1.86 7.09 -6.32
CA ILE A 622 -3.01 7.05 -7.23
C ILE A 622 -4.30 6.67 -6.46
N VAL A 623 -4.27 5.53 -5.77
CA VAL A 623 -5.40 4.93 -5.04
C VAL A 623 -4.85 4.19 -3.81
N GLY A 624 -5.55 4.29 -2.69
CA GLY A 624 -5.20 3.66 -1.41
C GLY A 624 -4.64 4.65 -0.40
N GLN A 625 -4.42 4.20 0.83
CA GLN A 625 -3.80 5.01 1.88
C GLN A 625 -2.33 5.28 1.55
N LEU A 626 -1.93 6.54 1.54
CA LEU A 626 -0.53 6.95 1.39
C LEU A 626 0.30 6.44 2.56
N TRP A 627 1.45 5.84 2.26
CA TRP A 627 2.44 5.46 3.28
C TRP A 627 3.86 5.68 2.74
N ILE A 628 4.81 5.81 3.67
CA ILE A 628 6.20 6.14 3.37
C ILE A 628 7.10 4.96 3.70
N GLU A 629 8.01 4.66 2.79
CA GLU A 629 9.09 3.71 2.95
C GLU A 629 10.44 4.40 2.83
N GLN A 630 11.47 3.83 3.44
CA GLN A 630 12.86 4.17 3.14
C GLN A 630 13.67 2.90 2.92
N TYR A 631 14.45 2.87 1.84
CA TYR A 631 15.30 1.73 1.48
C TYR A 631 16.61 2.17 0.81
N GLY A 632 17.56 1.25 0.80
CA GLY A 632 18.87 1.43 0.17
C GLY A 632 20.03 1.21 1.14
N ASN A 633 21.24 1.26 0.60
CA ASN A 633 22.45 1.12 1.40
C ASN A 633 22.99 2.50 1.78
N VAL A 634 23.18 2.73 3.07
CA VAL A 634 23.85 3.90 3.64
C VAL A 634 25.23 3.44 4.12
N GLU A 635 26.28 4.12 3.67
CA GLU A 635 27.64 3.81 4.07
C GLU A 635 28.25 5.05 4.74
N VAL A 636 28.47 4.97 6.06
CA VAL A 636 29.16 5.99 6.85
C VAL A 636 30.64 5.66 6.89
N ILE A 637 31.49 6.58 6.45
CA ILE A 637 32.94 6.38 6.35
C ILE A 637 33.65 7.38 7.28
N ASN A 638 34.49 6.91 8.21
CA ASN A 638 35.41 7.76 8.97
C ASN A 638 36.71 7.93 8.17
N HIS A 639 36.98 9.14 7.70
CA HIS A 639 38.11 9.43 6.81
C HIS A 639 39.48 9.35 7.48
N LYS A 640 39.55 9.48 8.82
CA LYS A 640 40.81 9.39 9.57
C LYS A 640 41.18 7.95 9.90
N THR A 641 40.25 7.16 10.44
CA THR A 641 40.51 5.79 10.89
C THR A 641 40.37 4.78 9.75
N GLY A 642 39.56 5.09 8.73
CA GLY A 642 39.19 4.16 7.66
C GLY A 642 38.10 3.15 8.05
N GLU A 643 37.48 3.31 9.23
CA GLU A 643 36.32 2.53 9.66
C GLU A 643 35.09 2.86 8.80
N ARG A 644 34.22 1.86 8.59
CA ARG A 644 33.04 2.00 7.71
C ARG A 644 31.84 1.34 8.38
N CYS A 645 30.73 2.05 8.52
CA CYS A 645 29.45 1.47 8.93
C CYS A 645 28.56 1.31 7.70
N CYS A 646 28.29 0.06 7.31
CA CYS A 646 27.43 -0.27 6.17
C CYS A 646 26.04 -0.65 6.71
N LEU A 647 25.05 0.21 6.50
CA LEU A 647 23.64 0.02 6.89
C LEU A 647 22.79 -0.27 5.65
N ASN A 648 21.86 -1.21 5.75
CA ASN A 648 20.92 -1.60 4.71
C ASN A 648 19.50 -1.38 5.23
N PHE A 649 18.87 -0.31 4.73
CA PHE A 649 17.46 -0.02 4.93
C PHE A 649 16.68 -0.96 4.00
N LYS A 650 15.96 -1.92 4.61
CA LYS A 650 15.27 -2.96 3.88
C LYS A 650 14.00 -2.42 3.22
N PRO A 651 13.74 -2.75 1.95
CA PRO A 651 12.38 -2.65 1.43
C PRO A 651 11.50 -3.72 2.10
N CYS A 652 10.24 -3.35 2.32
CA CYS A 652 9.10 -4.10 2.85
C CYS A 652 9.03 -5.54 2.32
N GLY A 653 9.39 -5.74 1.05
CA GLY A 653 9.33 -7.01 0.36
C GLY A 653 7.88 -7.47 0.14
N LEU A 654 7.73 -8.69 -0.39
CA LEU A 654 6.43 -9.23 -0.80
C LEU A 654 5.46 -9.54 0.36
N PHE A 655 5.93 -9.50 1.62
CA PHE A 655 5.18 -9.96 2.80
C PHE A 655 5.24 -9.01 4.00
N GLY A 656 5.74 -7.78 3.86
CA GLY A 656 5.83 -6.80 4.96
C GLY A 656 6.82 -7.12 6.09
N LYS A 657 7.38 -8.34 6.15
CA LYS A 657 8.25 -8.80 7.25
C LYS A 657 9.53 -7.99 7.44
N GLU A 658 9.98 -7.31 6.39
CA GLU A 658 11.19 -6.47 6.40
C GLU A 658 10.87 -4.97 6.50
N LEU A 659 9.59 -4.59 6.63
CA LEU A 659 9.14 -3.20 6.68
C LEU A 659 9.87 -2.41 7.78
N HIS A 660 10.48 -1.31 7.35
CA HIS A 660 11.30 -0.38 8.14
C HIS A 660 12.58 -0.95 8.75
N LYS A 661 12.92 -2.23 8.52
CA LYS A 661 14.13 -2.81 9.12
C LYS A 661 15.39 -2.11 8.62
N VAL A 662 16.31 -1.89 9.54
CA VAL A 662 17.69 -1.49 9.24
C VAL A 662 18.59 -2.59 9.79
N GLU A 663 19.48 -3.12 8.96
CA GLU A 663 20.52 -4.07 9.36
C GLU A 663 21.88 -3.62 8.83
N GLY A 664 22.95 -3.80 9.59
CA GLY A 664 24.27 -3.41 9.13
C GLY A 664 25.43 -3.90 9.98
N TYR A 665 26.63 -3.47 9.62
CA TYR A 665 27.86 -3.80 10.34
C TYR A 665 28.79 -2.59 10.42
N ILE A 666 29.48 -2.44 11.55
CA ILE A 666 30.71 -1.65 11.63
C ILE A 666 31.87 -2.53 11.19
N LEU A 667 32.67 -2.02 10.27
CA LEU A 667 33.84 -2.66 9.69
C LEU A 667 35.09 -1.84 10.04
N ASP A 668 36.19 -2.53 10.37
CA ASP A 668 37.51 -1.89 10.40
C ASP A 668 38.05 -1.60 8.99
N LYS A 669 39.20 -0.94 8.92
CA LYS A 669 39.92 -0.65 7.67
C LYS A 669 40.29 -1.90 6.86
N SER A 670 40.37 -3.07 7.51
CA SER A 670 40.62 -4.39 6.91
C SER A 670 39.33 -5.11 6.48
N LYS A 671 38.17 -4.46 6.59
CA LYS A 671 36.81 -4.99 6.33
C LYS A 671 36.36 -6.10 7.29
N LYS A 672 36.99 -6.25 8.45
CA LYS A 672 36.55 -7.18 9.50
C LYS A 672 35.30 -6.61 10.19
N LYS A 673 34.26 -7.42 10.33
CA LYS A 673 33.07 -7.09 11.15
C LYS A 673 33.48 -6.93 12.61
N LEU A 674 33.20 -5.75 13.18
CA LEU A 674 33.42 -5.44 14.60
C LEU A 674 32.12 -5.48 15.41
N CYS A 675 31.04 -4.94 14.85
CA CYS A 675 29.72 -4.89 15.48
C CYS A 675 28.63 -5.11 14.43
N ALA A 676 27.51 -5.74 14.79
CA ALA A 676 26.29 -5.75 13.99
C ALA A 676 25.30 -4.71 14.53
N LEU A 677 24.70 -3.90 13.65
CA LEU A 677 23.60 -3.01 14.01
C LEU A 677 22.29 -3.57 13.45
N TYR A 678 21.21 -3.45 14.21
CA TYR A 678 19.89 -3.87 13.75
C TYR A 678 18.77 -3.07 14.45
N GLY A 679 17.61 -2.99 13.81
CA GLY A 679 16.44 -2.33 14.38
C GLY A 679 15.44 -1.90 13.30
N LYS A 680 14.69 -0.84 13.57
CA LYS A 680 13.78 -0.21 12.62
C LYS A 680 13.92 1.30 12.67
N TRP A 681 14.03 1.96 11.51
CA TRP A 681 14.20 3.41 11.44
C TRP A 681 12.98 4.20 11.96
N THR A 682 11.85 3.51 12.17
CA THR A 682 10.64 4.07 12.79
C THR A 682 10.56 3.91 14.31
N GLU A 683 11.48 3.16 14.94
CA GLU A 683 11.36 2.76 16.35
C GLU A 683 12.69 2.92 17.11
N CYS A 684 13.74 2.20 16.71
CA CYS A 684 14.99 2.10 17.45
C CYS A 684 16.13 1.47 16.64
N LEU A 685 17.36 1.63 17.15
CA LEU A 685 18.57 0.98 16.65
C LEU A 685 19.38 0.40 17.80
N TYR A 686 19.69 -0.89 17.70
CA TYR A 686 20.53 -1.66 18.61
C TYR A 686 21.89 -2.01 17.96
N VAL A 687 22.86 -2.34 18.79
CA VAL A 687 24.13 -2.93 18.38
C VAL A 687 24.43 -4.19 19.20
N VAL A 688 25.01 -5.21 18.56
CA VAL A 688 25.33 -6.50 19.17
C VAL A 688 26.60 -7.10 18.56
N ASP A 689 27.18 -8.11 19.19
CA ASP A 689 28.28 -8.88 18.64
C ASP A 689 27.90 -9.55 17.28
N PRO A 690 28.78 -9.53 16.26
CA PRO A 690 28.49 -10.11 14.96
C PRO A 690 28.17 -11.61 14.96
N ALA A 691 28.76 -12.41 15.85
CA ALA A 691 28.47 -13.84 15.95
C ALA A 691 27.10 -14.08 16.60
N GLY A 692 26.73 -13.30 17.61
CA GLY A 692 25.40 -13.30 18.21
C GLY A 692 24.30 -12.97 17.17
N PHE A 693 24.52 -11.93 16.36
CA PHE A 693 23.60 -11.54 15.28
C PHE A 693 23.43 -12.64 14.22
N GLU A 694 24.52 -13.21 13.73
CA GLU A 694 24.48 -14.27 12.69
C GLU A 694 23.90 -15.59 13.24
N ALA A 695 24.01 -15.86 14.55
CA ALA A 695 23.35 -17.00 15.20
C ALA A 695 21.83 -16.80 15.27
N HIS A 696 21.37 -15.63 15.73
CA HIS A 696 19.93 -15.29 15.75
C HIS A 696 19.33 -15.35 14.33
N LYS A 697 19.99 -14.75 13.34
CA LYS A 697 19.56 -14.77 11.92
C LYS A 697 19.47 -16.18 11.30
N LYS A 698 20.23 -17.15 11.82
CA LYS A 698 20.12 -18.57 11.42
C LYS A 698 18.94 -19.25 12.11
N ASN A 699 18.70 -18.94 13.38
CA ASN A 699 17.58 -19.48 14.14
C ASN A 699 16.23 -18.96 13.60
N ASP A 700 16.14 -17.70 13.20
CA ASP A 700 14.94 -17.15 12.52
C ASP A 700 14.58 -17.92 11.25
N LYS A 701 15.59 -18.27 10.44
CA LYS A 701 15.41 -19.06 9.22
C LYS A 701 14.94 -20.48 9.54
N ARG A 702 15.55 -21.13 10.53
CA ARG A 702 15.16 -22.48 10.98
C ARG A 702 13.75 -22.49 11.60
N GLY A 703 13.44 -21.55 12.48
CA GLY A 703 12.11 -21.42 13.09
C GLY A 703 11.02 -21.08 12.07
N ALA A 704 11.35 -20.39 10.97
CA ALA A 704 10.45 -20.17 9.84
C ALA A 704 10.24 -21.41 8.95
N GLU A 705 11.19 -22.37 8.98
CA GLU A 705 11.07 -23.68 8.33
C GLU A 705 10.33 -24.69 9.23
N GLU A 706 10.64 -24.74 10.53
CA GLU A 706 9.98 -25.61 11.52
C GLU A 706 8.51 -25.20 11.78
N LYS A 707 8.18 -23.90 11.82
CA LYS A 707 6.78 -23.43 11.92
C LYS A 707 5.94 -23.75 10.67
N LYS A 708 6.52 -24.29 9.59
CA LYS A 708 5.77 -24.90 8.47
C LYS A 708 5.46 -26.39 8.68
N GLY A 709 6.16 -27.07 9.58
CA GLY A 709 5.93 -28.48 9.93
C GLY A 709 4.96 -28.70 11.09
N SER A 710 4.62 -27.66 11.85
CA SER A 710 3.83 -27.79 13.09
C SER A 710 2.78 -26.70 13.26
N LYS A 711 1.63 -26.87 12.58
CA LYS A 711 0.36 -26.21 12.94
C LYS A 711 -0.84 -27.14 12.73
N ALA A 712 -0.99 -28.06 13.68
CA ALA A 712 -2.27 -28.62 14.08
C ALA A 712 -2.34 -28.58 15.62
N ALA A 713 -3.55 -28.50 16.19
CA ALA A 713 -3.86 -28.38 17.62
C ALA A 713 -3.59 -27.01 18.32
N SER A 714 -4.68 -26.26 18.46
CA SER A 714 -5.12 -25.50 19.67
C SER A 714 -4.15 -24.61 20.47
N SER A 715 -4.49 -23.32 20.53
CA SER A 715 -5.17 -22.76 21.72
C SER A 715 -5.83 -21.42 21.36
N GLU A 716 -7.00 -21.17 21.94
CA GLU A 716 -7.68 -19.87 21.82
C GLU A 716 -6.99 -18.87 22.74
N ALA A 717 -6.49 -17.78 22.17
CA ALA A 717 -6.11 -16.59 22.92
C ALA A 717 -6.94 -15.44 22.37
N GLN A 718 -7.64 -14.73 23.26
CA GLN A 718 -8.50 -13.61 22.91
C GLN A 718 -7.67 -12.48 22.29
N GLU A 719 -8.16 -11.89 21.21
CA GLU A 719 -7.59 -10.67 20.65
C GLU A 719 -7.91 -9.48 21.56
N GLU A 720 -7.12 -9.30 22.63
CA GLU A 720 -6.99 -7.98 23.24
C GLU A 720 -6.37 -7.02 22.22
N VAL A 721 -6.97 -5.84 22.10
CA VAL A 721 -6.48 -4.76 21.23
C VAL A 721 -5.05 -4.40 21.65
N PRO A 722 -4.03 -4.54 20.78
CA PRO A 722 -2.65 -4.25 21.16
C PRO A 722 -2.47 -2.78 21.56
N SER A 723 -1.98 -2.55 22.77
CA SER A 723 -1.53 -1.24 23.23
C SER A 723 -0.49 -0.66 22.26
N PRO A 724 -0.55 0.64 21.89
CA PRO A 724 0.34 1.27 20.91
C PRO A 724 1.79 1.48 21.39
N ALA A 725 2.25 0.70 22.38
CA ALA A 725 3.55 0.84 23.05
C ALA A 725 4.32 -0.49 23.19
N ALA A 726 3.96 -1.53 22.44
CA ALA A 726 4.72 -2.78 22.38
C ALA A 726 5.85 -2.69 21.33
N ASP A 727 7.11 -2.85 21.76
CA ASP A 727 8.27 -2.91 20.86
C ASP A 727 8.12 -4.05 19.85
N THR A 728 8.20 -3.74 18.55
CA THR A 728 8.04 -4.76 17.49
C THR A 728 9.38 -5.36 17.01
N VAL A 729 10.49 -4.88 17.58
CA VAL A 729 11.84 -5.37 17.32
C VAL A 729 12.23 -6.36 18.41
N GLU A 730 12.45 -7.62 18.03
CA GLU A 730 12.98 -8.63 18.96
C GLU A 730 14.41 -8.24 19.40
N VAL A 731 14.64 -8.17 20.72
CA VAL A 731 15.93 -7.76 21.27
C VAL A 731 16.82 -8.99 21.45
N ILE A 732 17.88 -9.08 20.64
CA ILE A 732 18.86 -10.16 20.70
C ILE A 732 19.61 -10.05 22.04
N PRO A 733 19.76 -11.14 22.82
CA PRO A 733 20.50 -11.11 24.08
C PRO A 733 21.92 -10.56 23.92
N GLY A 734 22.33 -9.67 24.82
CA GLY A 734 23.62 -8.97 24.76
C GLY A 734 23.63 -7.70 23.89
N SER A 735 22.48 -7.27 23.35
CA SER A 735 22.38 -6.03 22.58
C SER A 735 22.40 -4.77 23.45
N GLN A 736 23.05 -3.72 22.95
CA GLN A 736 23.10 -2.37 23.51
C GLN A 736 22.19 -1.45 22.68
N LEU A 737 21.29 -0.71 23.34
CA LEU A 737 20.46 0.31 22.67
C LEU A 737 21.32 1.53 22.30
N LEU A 738 21.33 1.93 21.03
CA LEU A 738 22.04 3.12 20.57
C LEU A 738 21.13 4.35 20.45
N TRP A 739 19.94 4.16 19.90
CA TRP A 739 18.93 5.20 19.66
C TRP A 739 17.52 4.61 19.71
N ARG A 740 16.55 5.42 20.12
CA ARG A 740 15.11 5.15 20.12
C ARG A 740 14.38 6.44 19.77
N ILE A 741 13.35 6.36 18.95
CA ILE A 741 12.54 7.51 18.56
C ILE A 741 11.77 8.06 19.78
N ALA A 742 11.61 9.38 19.85
CA ALA A 742 10.69 9.97 20.82
C ALA A 742 9.23 9.66 20.43
N PRO A 743 8.36 9.27 21.37
CA PRO A 743 6.93 9.14 21.09
C PRO A 743 6.35 10.44 20.53
N ARG A 744 5.48 10.32 19.52
CA ARG A 744 4.77 11.47 18.96
C ARG A 744 3.79 12.05 19.98
N PRO A 745 3.59 13.38 20.01
CA PRO A 745 2.59 13.99 20.90
C PRO A 745 1.19 13.52 20.50
N ALA A 746 0.25 13.47 21.45
CA ALA A 746 -1.08 12.89 21.23
C ALA A 746 -1.91 13.61 20.14
N ASN A 747 -1.64 14.89 19.91
CA ASN A 747 -2.24 15.71 18.84
C ASN A 747 -1.53 15.60 17.48
N SER A 748 -0.48 14.78 17.36
CA SER A 748 0.36 14.68 16.15
C SER A 748 -0.45 14.42 14.88
N THR A 749 -1.38 13.45 14.90
CA THR A 749 -2.21 13.10 13.74
C THR A 749 -3.13 14.23 13.27
N GLN A 750 -3.54 15.13 14.18
CA GLN A 750 -4.30 16.34 13.87
C GLN A 750 -3.38 17.46 13.34
N MET A 751 -2.07 17.33 13.51
CA MET A 751 -1.03 18.33 13.23
C MET A 751 -0.03 17.78 12.21
N TYR A 752 -0.54 17.28 11.08
CA TYR A 752 0.25 16.75 9.94
C TYR A 752 1.22 15.59 10.29
N SER A 753 0.97 14.87 11.39
CA SER A 753 1.85 13.84 11.96
C SER A 753 3.24 14.37 12.37
N PHE A 754 3.32 15.62 12.82
CA PHE A 754 4.57 16.27 13.24
C PHE A 754 5.09 15.72 14.58
N THR A 755 6.42 15.62 14.71
CA THR A 755 7.07 15.46 16.01
C THR A 755 7.04 16.76 16.80
N ASN A 756 7.33 16.72 18.10
CA ASN A 756 7.49 17.95 18.90
C ASN A 756 8.56 18.88 18.31
N PHE A 757 9.66 18.35 17.77
CA PHE A 757 10.68 19.15 17.11
C PHE A 757 10.13 19.81 15.84
N ALA A 758 9.44 19.06 14.97
CA ALA A 758 8.87 19.58 13.73
C ALA A 758 7.82 20.67 13.96
N MET A 759 7.00 20.56 15.01
CA MET A 759 6.05 21.61 15.39
C MET A 759 6.73 22.95 15.70
N GLN A 760 7.98 22.94 16.20
CA GLN A 760 8.68 24.15 16.66
C GLN A 760 9.39 24.91 15.54
N LEU A 761 9.67 24.27 14.41
CA LEU A 761 10.50 24.83 13.33
C LEU A 761 9.97 26.17 12.79
N ASN A 762 8.66 26.24 12.57
CA ASN A 762 8.02 27.41 11.97
C ASN A 762 7.37 28.36 13.01
N GLU A 763 7.68 28.17 14.29
CA GLU A 763 7.32 29.11 15.37
C GLU A 763 7.99 30.47 15.12
N MET A 764 7.20 31.54 15.05
CA MET A 764 7.69 32.92 14.99
C MET A 764 7.55 33.55 16.36
N ARG A 765 8.67 33.78 17.04
CA ARG A 765 8.71 34.41 18.36
C ARG A 765 8.98 35.91 18.24
N GLY A 766 8.52 36.71 19.21
CA GLY A 766 8.72 38.16 19.21
C GLY A 766 10.18 38.60 19.30
N ASP A 767 11.08 37.78 19.86
CA ASP A 767 12.53 38.03 19.92
C ASP A 767 13.25 37.75 18.59
N MET A 768 12.62 37.03 17.66
CA MET A 768 13.14 36.80 16.31
C MET A 768 12.84 37.98 15.36
N GLU A 769 11.91 38.86 15.73
CA GLU A 769 11.50 39.99 14.89
C GLU A 769 12.61 41.06 14.85
N GLY A 770 13.00 41.45 13.63
CA GLY A 770 14.18 42.29 13.39
C GLY A 770 15.53 41.57 13.46
N VAL A 771 15.58 40.31 13.94
CA VAL A 771 16.81 39.50 14.01
C VAL A 771 16.97 38.58 12.79
N ILE A 772 15.90 37.89 12.38
CA ILE A 772 15.94 36.98 11.22
C ILE A 772 15.85 37.78 9.90
N PRO A 773 16.54 37.33 8.82
CA PRO A 773 16.51 38.01 7.54
C PRO A 773 15.10 37.96 6.90
N GLN A 774 14.84 38.88 5.96
CA GLN A 774 13.59 38.89 5.19
C GLN A 774 13.35 37.61 4.38
N THR A 775 14.41 36.85 4.11
CA THR A 775 14.41 35.57 3.38
C THR A 775 14.15 34.35 4.25
N ASP A 776 14.01 34.48 5.59
CA ASP A 776 13.71 33.35 6.47
C ASP A 776 12.29 32.82 6.25
N CYS A 777 12.14 31.51 6.03
CA CYS A 777 10.86 30.93 5.65
C CYS A 777 9.75 31.01 6.71
N ARG A 778 10.04 31.41 7.97
CA ARG A 778 9.00 31.79 8.95
C ARG A 778 8.17 33.00 8.49
N ARG A 779 8.76 33.88 7.66
CA ARG A 779 8.11 35.05 7.07
C ARG A 779 7.36 34.73 5.77
N ARG A 780 7.46 33.49 5.27
CA ARG A 780 6.88 33.10 3.99
C ARG A 780 5.35 32.98 4.09
N PRO A 781 4.56 33.78 3.34
CA PRO A 781 3.14 33.97 3.65
C PRO A 781 2.26 32.76 3.31
N ASP A 782 2.56 32.00 2.25
CA ASP A 782 1.78 30.80 1.88
C ASP A 782 1.88 29.69 2.94
N ILE A 783 3.07 29.48 3.51
CA ILE A 783 3.30 28.55 4.63
C ILE A 783 2.55 29.03 5.88
N ARG A 784 2.61 30.34 6.19
CA ARG A 784 1.96 30.90 7.39
C ARG A 784 0.44 30.83 7.31
N ALA A 785 -0.15 31.16 6.16
CA ALA A 785 -1.59 31.04 5.94
C ALA A 785 -2.05 29.59 6.11
N MET A 786 -1.32 28.63 5.52
CA MET A 786 -1.63 27.20 5.65
C MET A 786 -1.52 26.71 7.11
N GLU A 787 -0.52 27.16 7.86
CA GLU A 787 -0.34 26.82 9.28
C GLU A 787 -1.48 27.35 10.17
N ASN A 788 -2.06 28.48 9.78
CA ASN A 788 -3.22 29.10 10.43
C ASN A 788 -4.56 28.53 9.94
N GLY A 789 -4.56 27.58 9.01
CA GLY A 789 -5.76 26.94 8.46
C GLY A 789 -6.43 27.68 7.29
N ASP A 790 -5.85 28.78 6.82
CA ASP A 790 -6.36 29.55 5.67
C ASP A 790 -5.77 29.00 4.36
N ILE A 791 -6.46 28.01 3.78
CA ILE A 791 -6.01 27.29 2.59
C ILE A 791 -6.21 28.11 1.31
N ASP A 792 -7.18 29.02 1.28
CA ASP A 792 -7.46 29.87 0.13
C ASP A 792 -6.38 30.95 0.01
N LEU A 793 -6.09 31.69 1.10
CA LEU A 793 -4.98 32.65 1.16
C LEU A 793 -3.64 31.96 0.90
N ALA A 794 -3.41 30.76 1.46
CA ALA A 794 -2.19 30.00 1.19
C ALA A 794 -2.05 29.63 -0.30
N SER A 795 -3.16 29.34 -0.99
CA SER A 795 -3.17 29.00 -2.41
C SER A 795 -2.93 30.22 -3.31
N GLU A 796 -3.52 31.37 -2.95
CA GLU A 796 -3.28 32.65 -3.62
C GLU A 796 -1.82 33.10 -3.46
N GLU A 797 -1.32 33.14 -2.22
CA GLU A 797 0.04 33.56 -1.91
C GLU A 797 1.07 32.64 -2.56
N LYS A 798 0.85 31.32 -2.55
CA LYS A 798 1.76 30.37 -3.21
C LYS A 798 1.86 30.65 -4.71
N LYS A 799 0.72 30.93 -5.36
CA LYS A 799 0.68 31.30 -6.77
C LYS A 799 1.45 32.61 -6.99
N ARG A 800 1.19 33.64 -6.19
CA ARG A 800 1.87 34.95 -6.26
C ARG A 800 3.39 34.82 -6.13
N LEU A 801 3.87 34.03 -5.16
CA LEU A 801 5.29 33.74 -4.94
C LEU A 801 5.94 33.00 -6.11
N GLU A 802 5.29 31.94 -6.61
CA GLU A 802 5.78 31.18 -7.77
C GLU A 802 5.76 32.01 -9.06
N GLU A 803 4.85 32.98 -9.20
CA GLU A 803 4.81 33.95 -10.30
C GLU A 803 5.93 35.01 -10.16
N LYS A 804 6.12 35.59 -8.97
CA LYS A 804 7.23 36.52 -8.66
C LYS A 804 8.59 35.88 -9.00
N GLN A 805 8.81 34.64 -8.56
CA GLN A 805 10.03 33.89 -8.85
C GLN A 805 10.23 33.64 -10.35
N ARG A 806 9.17 33.23 -11.08
CA ARG A 806 9.24 33.01 -12.54
C ARG A 806 9.54 34.31 -13.29
N ALA A 807 8.94 35.43 -12.89
CA ALA A 807 9.22 36.75 -13.46
C ALA A 807 10.67 37.19 -13.18
N ALA A 808 11.15 37.07 -11.94
CA ALA A 808 12.52 37.41 -11.57
C ALA A 808 13.56 36.58 -12.34
N ARG A 809 13.32 35.28 -12.54
CA ARG A 809 14.16 34.42 -13.39
C ARG A 809 14.16 34.88 -14.85
N LYS A 810 12.98 35.20 -15.41
CA LYS A 810 12.83 35.68 -16.80
C LYS A 810 13.51 37.03 -17.03
N ASN A 811 13.57 37.88 -16.00
CA ASN A 811 14.29 39.15 -16.05
C ASN A 811 15.80 38.94 -16.02
N ARG A 812 16.33 38.10 -15.11
CA ARG A 812 17.77 37.75 -15.08
C ARG A 812 18.26 37.14 -16.40
N SER A 813 17.46 36.26 -17.03
CA SER A 813 17.78 35.70 -18.36
C SER A 813 17.74 36.71 -19.52
N LYS A 814 17.39 37.98 -19.27
CA LYS A 814 17.47 39.08 -20.24
C LYS A 814 18.61 40.07 -19.93
N SER A 815 19.04 40.16 -18.67
CA SER A 815 20.10 41.07 -18.22
C SER A 815 21.50 40.45 -18.23
N ASP A 816 21.61 39.15 -18.56
CA ASP A 816 22.84 38.35 -18.48
C ASP A 816 23.42 38.26 -17.05
N GLU A 817 22.59 38.57 -16.04
CA GLU A 817 22.95 38.53 -14.62
C GLU A 817 22.78 37.11 -14.06
N GLU A 818 23.91 36.47 -13.73
CA GLU A 818 23.89 35.20 -13.00
C GLU A 818 23.35 35.35 -11.57
N TRP A 819 22.67 34.33 -11.08
CA TRP A 819 22.23 34.29 -9.68
C TRP A 819 23.42 34.00 -8.76
N LYS A 820 23.70 34.93 -7.85
CA LYS A 820 24.69 34.74 -6.77
C LYS A 820 24.00 34.37 -5.46
N THR A 821 24.30 33.16 -4.98
CA THR A 821 23.96 32.70 -3.61
C THR A 821 24.65 33.56 -2.56
N ARG A 822 24.06 33.65 -1.37
CA ARG A 822 24.51 34.61 -0.34
C ARG A 822 25.39 34.00 0.73
N TRP A 823 25.09 32.78 1.16
CA TRP A 823 25.71 32.17 2.34
C TRP A 823 26.47 30.90 2.02
N PHE A 824 26.27 30.34 0.83
CA PHE A 824 26.96 29.14 0.34
C PHE A 824 27.60 29.39 -1.03
N GLN A 825 28.72 28.72 -1.29
CA GLN A 825 29.41 28.71 -2.58
C GLN A 825 29.68 27.28 -3.04
N GLN A 826 29.75 27.06 -4.35
CA GLN A 826 30.18 25.77 -4.88
C GLN A 826 31.67 25.55 -4.58
N GLY A 827 32.00 24.35 -4.11
CA GLY A 827 33.36 23.94 -3.82
C GLY A 827 33.54 22.43 -3.95
N GLN A 828 34.70 21.94 -3.51
CA GLN A 828 34.92 20.51 -3.33
C GLN A 828 34.80 20.18 -1.84
N ASN A 829 34.05 19.12 -1.53
CA ASN A 829 33.99 18.55 -0.19
C ASN A 829 35.40 18.06 0.22
N PRO A 830 35.97 18.55 1.34
CA PRO A 830 37.39 18.36 1.65
C PRO A 830 37.81 16.90 1.87
N HIS A 831 36.86 16.02 2.22
CA HIS A 831 37.14 14.62 2.52
C HIS A 831 36.87 13.67 1.35
N THR A 832 36.06 14.09 0.37
CA THR A 832 35.63 13.22 -0.76
C THR A 832 35.98 13.76 -2.14
N SER A 833 36.44 15.02 -2.25
CA SER A 833 36.66 15.74 -3.51
C SER A 833 35.43 15.88 -4.43
N ALA A 834 34.24 15.48 -3.97
CA ALA A 834 32.99 15.65 -4.68
C ALA A 834 32.56 17.13 -4.70
N GLN A 835 31.77 17.53 -5.70
CA GLN A 835 31.16 18.86 -5.71
C GLN A 835 30.14 18.99 -4.57
N ASP A 836 30.20 20.10 -3.84
CA ASP A 836 29.33 20.39 -2.70
C ASP A 836 29.10 21.91 -2.57
N TRP A 837 28.19 22.31 -1.69
CA TRP A 837 27.94 23.71 -1.34
C TRP A 837 28.46 24.02 0.05
N LEU A 838 29.55 24.79 0.10
CA LEU A 838 30.27 25.11 1.33
C LEU A 838 29.76 26.44 1.91
N PHE A 839 29.55 26.49 3.23
CA PHE A 839 29.15 27.69 3.94
C PHE A 839 30.28 28.75 3.94
N CYS A 840 29.92 30.00 3.67
CA CYS A 840 30.85 31.12 3.50
C CYS A 840 31.08 31.94 4.78
N GLY A 841 30.40 31.62 5.88
CA GLY A 841 30.37 32.44 7.08
C GLY A 841 29.49 33.69 6.95
N GLY A 842 29.64 34.65 7.87
CA GLY A 842 29.00 35.97 7.84
C GLY A 842 27.48 36.01 8.10
N TYR A 843 26.75 34.90 7.94
CA TYR A 843 25.30 34.86 8.19
C TYR A 843 24.92 35.29 9.61
N TRP A 844 25.67 34.78 10.60
CA TRP A 844 25.43 35.05 12.03
C TRP A 844 25.83 36.46 12.48
N ASP A 845 26.53 37.24 11.65
CA ASP A 845 26.90 38.63 11.94
C ASP A 845 25.70 39.59 11.89
N ARG A 846 24.53 39.12 11.42
CA ARG A 846 23.26 39.86 11.27
C ARG A 846 23.32 41.09 10.35
N LYS A 847 24.37 41.23 9.54
CA LYS A 847 24.58 42.35 8.59
C LYS A 847 23.86 42.11 7.26
N TYR A 848 22.53 42.16 7.28
CA TYR A 848 21.67 41.86 6.14
C TYR A 848 21.48 43.03 5.17
N SER A 849 22.56 43.45 4.50
CA SER A 849 22.49 44.41 3.40
C SER A 849 22.21 43.72 2.06
N GLN A 850 21.31 44.28 1.25
CA GLN A 850 21.05 43.86 -0.15
C GLN A 850 20.63 42.38 -0.31
N LEU A 851 19.83 41.84 0.63
CA LEU A 851 19.26 40.51 0.48
C LEU A 851 18.23 40.45 -0.67
N PRO A 852 18.03 39.28 -1.29
CA PRO A 852 16.94 39.07 -2.24
C PRO A 852 15.58 39.39 -1.64
N ASP A 853 14.73 40.06 -2.41
CA ASP A 853 13.30 40.18 -2.11
C ASP A 853 12.54 39.07 -2.86
N ILE A 854 12.07 38.07 -2.10
CA ILE A 854 11.48 36.83 -2.63
C ILE A 854 10.02 36.62 -2.22
N TYR A 855 9.48 37.40 -1.27
CA TYR A 855 8.13 37.21 -0.75
C TYR A 855 7.09 38.20 -1.29
#